data_AF-A0A5N7DGS5-F1
#
_entry.id   AF-A0A5N7DGS5-F1
#
_cell.length_a   1.000
_cell.length_b   1.000
_cell.length_c   1.000
_cell.angle_alpha   90.00
_cell.angle_beta   90.00
_cell.angle_gamma   90.00
#
_symmetry.space_group_name_H-M   'P 1'
#
loop_
_entity.id
_entity.type
_entity.pdbx_description
1 polymer ?
#
loop_
_entity_poly.entity_id
_entity_poly.type
_entity_poly.pdbx_seq_one_letter_code
_entity_poly.pdbx_strand_id
1 'polypeptide(L)'
;MWSVSFLSLIAAVSALQTLPPVQWTSLGSEPDGFDIATIDRNIYITNSFASDRDENGLTLIPPSAIEFANTFRQDLEELTGESWNLHPVEVLPEGQTGIFLDRLDCSQGALTYENGDPTEEGYTLQVQTGRVSIRGSGARGMWWGTRTLLQQLLIAHSHPIPSGEVVDAPSYPTRGFLLDAGRKWYSPSYLKDLCTYASFFKLSEFQYHTSDNYPLSRGHNETWQDVYAQFSLRPESPELQGLVQRPNETLSRADFEDLQQHCAQRGVTVIPEIEAPGHSLFITKWKPQLALDSKDLLNLSHPETIPLVKSIWTEFLPWFQTKEVHIGADEYDSTLADDYIDFVNDMAEFMDQTAGKTVRIWGTYEPSDTRNISKDVIIQHWQYGQSDPVDLAEEGYEIINSEDWWAYMSLKNDHMPIFPAPYPDFFNNSRVLNFADRDGWQWTPALFNPVNVTEQPDPKPVKGAILAAWNDNGPDATTQLESYYAIRNGIPVVAARAWAGNRGPSIDVSTLSDTMELLTSQAVAQNLDRQIPRENKDAHELLSWANSVENANSDKIYLGYGSKGMNYELTLDVSGPFILSSNDSTLVLSPDGNLVFVSDGWEYPLRSIEETAGFDESYPGRIWGNETSSTHEPVTVPLQSHITIQTDMIGGSRVWVNEGFVGRFEALVFGGKNRLLSWSQMAFVAPLEWLEGGIQRLTNLVTFGDSYTDDTRASYFYAHNASAPPVGWKQPVSNSSASGGYNWGHYVATATNATRHNYAVSGGACSNKITPRTMSGLNISYPSVLEYEIPAFLADKQYVDAQGNQFLDIPAEDTVYAIWIGTNDLGNYAFLTDSQVRGRTIPDYVDCVYEALDRVYQSGARYFVVMNLAPLQLTPQYALPSDGGVESVSWWPDKPANQTLTSYRMWEQVVTVNQVLRYRTPFEVEVADRYPGAGVAVMDMYGLLSDIYYNPDAWFGDVGANVTGFVKHCNADGEDCVRLPDEENFMWFDELHPSQTTDRFIAEEFVKVVNGESEWATYW
;
A
#
# COMPACT_ATOMS: atom_id res chain seq x y z
N MET A 1 -31.47 6.82 -10.30
CA MET A 1 -32.80 6.19 -10.06
C MET A 1 -32.69 5.07 -9.02
N TRP A 2 -31.86 5.27 -7.98
CA TRP A 2 -31.57 4.30 -6.91
C TRP A 2 -31.70 5.02 -5.56
N SER A 3 -32.94 5.17 -5.09
CA SER A 3 -33.24 5.70 -3.75
C SER A 3 -34.57 5.15 -3.26
N VAL A 4 -34.74 3.82 -3.29
CA VAL A 4 -35.84 3.12 -2.61
C VAL A 4 -35.33 1.71 -2.25
N SER A 5 -34.79 1.52 -1.04
CA SER A 5 -34.75 0.20 -0.36
C SER A 5 -34.46 0.24 1.14
N PHE A 6 -34.05 1.38 1.74
CA PHE A 6 -33.68 1.41 3.17
C PHE A 6 -34.87 1.51 4.16
N LEU A 7 -36.12 1.40 3.72
CA LEU A 7 -37.31 1.61 4.58
C LEU A 7 -38.36 0.49 4.54
N SER A 8 -37.99 -0.71 4.08
CA SER A 8 -38.88 -1.88 4.02
C SER A 8 -38.30 -3.12 4.69
N LEU A 9 -37.56 -2.95 5.79
CA LEU A 9 -37.11 -4.05 6.69
C LEU A 9 -38.08 -4.29 7.86
N ILE A 10 -39.35 -3.96 7.67
CA ILE A 10 -40.42 -4.29 8.61
C ILE A 10 -41.47 -5.06 7.82
N ALA A 11 -41.60 -6.36 8.12
CA ALA A 11 -42.61 -7.31 7.64
C ALA A 11 -42.21 -8.32 6.53
N ALA A 12 -41.02 -8.91 6.62
CA ALA A 12 -40.79 -10.30 6.23
C ALA A 12 -39.59 -10.84 7.03
N VAL A 13 -39.83 -11.48 8.18
CA VAL A 13 -38.78 -12.26 8.85
C VAL A 13 -38.60 -13.51 8.00
N SER A 14 -37.69 -13.47 7.01
CA SER A 14 -37.06 -14.69 6.54
C SER A 14 -36.29 -15.26 7.74
N ALA A 15 -36.61 -16.48 8.15
CA ALA A 15 -35.83 -17.15 9.18
C ALA A 15 -34.47 -17.49 8.57
N LEU A 16 -33.46 -16.64 8.79
CA LEU A 16 -32.08 -16.91 8.37
C LEU A 16 -31.59 -18.23 9.00
N GLN A 17 -30.59 -18.84 8.38
CA GLN A 17 -30.05 -20.14 8.80
C GLN A 17 -28.61 -20.01 9.29
N THR A 18 -28.13 -20.95 10.08
CA THR A 18 -26.69 -21.09 10.35
C THR A 18 -25.99 -21.70 9.12
N LEU A 19 -24.68 -21.47 8.99
CA LEU A 19 -23.81 -22.12 8.02
C LEU A 19 -22.64 -22.77 8.77
N PRO A 20 -22.57 -24.12 8.88
CA PRO A 20 -23.51 -25.12 8.36
C PRO A 20 -24.93 -25.00 8.94
N PRO A 21 -25.98 -25.36 8.17
CA PRO A 21 -27.34 -25.45 8.69
C PRO A 21 -27.43 -26.54 9.76
N VAL A 22 -28.29 -26.33 10.75
CA VAL A 22 -28.53 -27.29 11.85
C VAL A 22 -29.99 -27.73 11.88
N GLN A 23 -30.25 -28.96 12.30
CA GLN A 23 -31.61 -29.41 12.59
C GLN A 23 -32.03 -28.96 13.98
N TRP A 24 -33.01 -28.04 14.03
CA TRP A 24 -33.54 -27.49 15.28
C TRP A 24 -34.77 -28.28 15.77
N THR A 25 -34.66 -28.89 16.95
CA THR A 25 -35.80 -29.58 17.60
C THR A 25 -36.40 -28.70 18.68
N SER A 26 -37.65 -28.25 18.51
CA SER A 26 -38.35 -27.43 19.51
C SER A 26 -38.72 -28.25 20.75
N LEU A 27 -38.47 -27.69 21.95
CA LEU A 27 -38.74 -28.33 23.24
C LEU A 27 -40.12 -28.02 23.86
N GLY A 28 -41.05 -27.38 23.11
CA GLY A 28 -42.44 -27.13 23.55
C GLY A 28 -42.81 -25.65 23.74
N SER A 29 -44.02 -25.39 24.25
CA SER A 29 -44.74 -24.10 24.20
C SER A 29 -44.29 -22.99 25.16
N GLU A 30 -43.09 -23.09 25.75
CA GLU A 30 -42.52 -22.00 26.56
C GLU A 30 -42.06 -20.89 25.61
N PRO A 31 -42.67 -19.69 25.63
CA PRO A 31 -42.34 -18.60 24.71
C PRO A 31 -40.97 -17.98 24.99
N ASP A 32 -40.38 -18.25 26.16
CA ASP A 32 -39.17 -17.57 26.63
C ASP A 32 -37.94 -18.43 26.31
N GLY A 33 -37.20 -18.03 25.28
CA GLY A 33 -35.93 -18.64 24.87
C GLY A 33 -34.73 -18.09 25.65
N PHE A 34 -33.55 -18.09 25.01
CA PHE A 34 -32.35 -17.46 25.57
C PHE A 34 -32.18 -16.04 25.04
N ASP A 35 -32.30 -15.06 25.93
CA ASP A 35 -32.01 -13.66 25.65
C ASP A 35 -30.67 -13.27 26.31
N ILE A 36 -29.64 -13.11 25.47
CA ILE A 36 -28.28 -12.76 25.91
C ILE A 36 -28.23 -11.44 26.68
N ALA A 37 -29.18 -10.52 26.46
CA ALA A 37 -29.22 -9.22 27.14
C ALA A 37 -29.75 -9.31 28.59
N THR A 38 -30.40 -10.41 28.97
CA THR A 38 -31.09 -10.56 30.27
C THR A 38 -30.39 -11.51 31.25
N ILE A 39 -29.36 -12.22 30.80
CA ILE A 39 -28.65 -13.21 31.60
C ILE A 39 -27.44 -12.62 32.33
N ASP A 40 -26.99 -13.32 33.37
CA ASP A 40 -25.67 -13.10 33.94
C ASP A 40 -24.59 -13.55 32.94
N ARG A 41 -23.61 -12.68 32.69
CA ARG A 41 -22.53 -12.89 31.69
C ARG A 41 -21.45 -13.86 32.19
N ASN A 42 -21.90 -15.08 32.45
CA ASN A 42 -21.10 -16.17 33.00
C ASN A 42 -21.08 -17.36 32.04
N ILE A 43 -19.90 -17.93 31.88
CA ILE A 43 -19.64 -19.20 31.23
C ILE A 43 -19.16 -20.16 32.32
N TYR A 44 -19.82 -21.31 32.46
CA TYR A 44 -19.42 -22.35 33.41
C TYR A 44 -18.89 -23.56 32.64
N ILE A 45 -17.78 -24.13 33.10
CA ILE A 45 -17.21 -25.36 32.53
C ILE A 45 -16.85 -26.34 33.64
N THR A 46 -17.14 -27.62 33.45
CA THR A 46 -16.81 -28.63 34.47
C THR A 46 -15.30 -28.87 34.56
N ASN A 47 -14.75 -28.98 35.77
CA ASN A 47 -13.33 -29.27 35.98
C ASN A 47 -12.92 -30.62 35.38
N SER A 48 -13.84 -31.59 35.35
CA SER A 48 -13.63 -32.90 34.71
C SER A 48 -13.45 -32.83 33.19
N PHE A 49 -14.00 -31.79 32.54
CA PHE A 49 -13.89 -31.61 31.10
C PHE A 49 -12.88 -30.52 30.71
N ALA A 50 -12.60 -29.56 31.58
CA ALA A 50 -11.72 -28.42 31.33
C ALA A 50 -10.35 -28.79 30.75
N SER A 51 -9.76 -29.91 31.21
CA SER A 51 -8.45 -30.40 30.74
C SER A 51 -8.49 -31.33 29.53
N ASP A 52 -9.68 -31.71 29.05
CA ASP A 52 -9.86 -32.60 27.89
C ASP A 52 -9.30 -31.91 26.63
N ARG A 53 -8.53 -32.65 25.82
CA ARG A 53 -7.91 -32.21 24.56
C ARG A 53 -8.27 -33.23 23.49
N ASP A 54 -8.38 -32.78 22.24
CA ASP A 54 -8.63 -33.69 21.12
C ASP A 54 -7.40 -34.56 20.87
N GLU A 55 -7.54 -35.88 20.95
CA GLU A 55 -6.46 -36.84 20.69
C GLU A 55 -6.45 -37.33 19.23
N ASN A 56 -7.60 -37.25 18.56
CA ASN A 56 -7.87 -37.84 17.26
C ASN A 56 -7.77 -36.83 16.10
N GLY A 57 -7.71 -35.53 16.38
CA GLY A 57 -7.49 -34.46 15.40
C GLY A 57 -6.08 -34.44 14.78
N LEU A 58 -5.89 -33.63 13.73
CA LEU A 58 -4.62 -33.54 12.99
C LEU A 58 -3.53 -32.71 13.69
N THR A 59 -3.92 -31.73 14.51
CA THR A 59 -2.96 -30.86 15.19
C THR A 59 -2.21 -31.61 16.31
N LEU A 60 -0.91 -31.31 16.46
CA LEU A 60 -0.07 -31.77 17.57
C LEU A 60 -0.11 -30.83 18.79
N ILE A 61 -0.81 -29.70 18.67
CA ILE A 61 -1.02 -28.71 19.73
C ILE A 61 -2.52 -28.50 20.01
N PRO A 62 -3.31 -29.56 20.22
CA PRO A 62 -4.76 -29.45 20.38
C PRO A 62 -5.10 -28.64 21.62
N PRO A 63 -5.92 -27.57 21.53
CA PRO A 63 -6.36 -26.84 22.71
C PRO A 63 -7.20 -27.72 23.64
N SER A 64 -7.12 -27.42 24.92
CA SER A 64 -8.00 -27.97 25.93
C SER A 64 -9.37 -27.30 25.88
N ALA A 65 -10.39 -27.97 26.44
CA ALA A 65 -11.73 -27.41 26.51
C ALA A 65 -11.74 -26.03 27.22
N ILE A 66 -10.93 -25.81 28.25
CA ILE A 66 -10.84 -24.51 28.92
C ILE A 66 -10.19 -23.43 28.04
N GLU A 67 -9.19 -23.78 27.22
CA GLU A 67 -8.56 -22.86 26.28
C GLU A 67 -9.57 -22.43 25.20
N PHE A 68 -10.33 -23.38 24.62
CA PHE A 68 -11.44 -23.06 23.71
C PHE A 68 -12.53 -22.23 24.38
N ALA A 69 -12.89 -22.53 25.63
CA ALA A 69 -13.87 -21.75 26.37
C ALA A 69 -13.40 -20.30 26.60
N ASN A 70 -12.10 -20.09 26.81
CA ASN A 70 -11.54 -18.75 26.94
C ASN A 70 -11.49 -18.00 25.61
N THR A 71 -11.18 -18.67 24.49
CA THR A 71 -11.32 -18.06 23.15
C THR A 71 -12.77 -17.67 22.88
N PHE A 72 -13.72 -18.57 23.16
CA PHE A 72 -15.15 -18.29 23.02
C PHE A 72 -15.63 -17.14 23.92
N ARG A 73 -15.09 -17.02 25.14
CA ARG A 73 -15.33 -15.87 26.02
C ARG A 73 -14.94 -14.56 25.34
N GLN A 74 -13.78 -14.50 24.68
CA GLN A 74 -13.33 -13.30 23.93
C GLN A 74 -14.26 -13.00 22.75
N ASP A 75 -14.68 -14.03 22.02
CA ASP A 75 -15.64 -13.88 20.91
C ASP A 75 -16.98 -13.28 21.38
N LEU A 76 -17.47 -13.68 22.56
CA LEU A 76 -18.67 -13.10 23.16
C LEU A 76 -18.44 -11.65 23.61
N GLU A 77 -17.26 -11.33 24.14
CA GLU A 77 -16.92 -9.95 24.52
C GLU A 77 -16.92 -9.03 23.31
N GLU A 78 -16.37 -9.48 22.17
CA GLU A 78 -16.43 -8.74 20.91
C GLU A 78 -17.86 -8.58 20.40
N LEU A 79 -18.63 -9.68 20.36
CA LEU A 79 -20.01 -9.68 19.87
C LEU A 79 -20.94 -8.80 20.71
N THR A 80 -20.76 -8.80 22.03
CA THR A 80 -21.66 -8.12 22.97
C THR A 80 -21.17 -6.74 23.41
N GLY A 81 -19.88 -6.43 23.21
CA GLY A 81 -19.25 -5.22 23.72
C GLY A 81 -19.10 -5.18 25.25
N GLU A 82 -19.23 -6.32 25.92
CA GLU A 82 -19.39 -6.43 27.37
C GLU A 82 -18.51 -7.55 27.93
N SER A 83 -17.99 -7.41 29.15
CA SER A 83 -17.10 -8.42 29.75
C SER A 83 -17.84 -9.69 30.18
N TRP A 84 -17.20 -10.85 29.95
CA TRP A 84 -17.70 -12.17 30.32
C TRP A 84 -16.75 -12.91 31.28
N ASN A 85 -17.33 -13.63 32.26
CA ASN A 85 -16.57 -14.40 33.24
C ASN A 85 -16.61 -15.90 32.92
N LEU A 86 -15.45 -16.56 32.97
CA LEU A 86 -15.32 -18.01 32.81
C LEU A 86 -15.05 -18.67 34.16
N HIS A 87 -15.90 -19.61 34.56
CA HIS A 87 -15.89 -20.28 35.85
C HIS A 87 -15.69 -21.78 35.70
N PRO A 88 -14.47 -22.30 35.97
CA PRO A 88 -14.26 -23.72 36.19
C PRO A 88 -14.96 -24.18 37.47
N VAL A 89 -15.83 -25.18 37.39
CA VAL A 89 -16.65 -25.67 38.50
C VAL A 89 -16.62 -27.19 38.62
N GLU A 90 -16.73 -27.73 39.82
CA GLU A 90 -16.82 -29.20 40.00
C GLU A 90 -18.15 -29.75 39.45
N VAL A 91 -19.24 -29.01 39.61
CA VAL A 91 -20.58 -29.35 39.15
C VAL A 91 -21.22 -28.09 38.57
N LEU A 92 -21.88 -28.21 37.42
CA LEU A 92 -22.60 -27.09 36.82
C LEU A 92 -23.69 -26.58 37.78
N PRO A 93 -23.77 -25.28 38.08
CA PRO A 93 -24.72 -24.78 39.06
C PRO A 93 -26.16 -24.86 38.53
N GLU A 94 -27.06 -25.32 39.41
CA GLU A 94 -28.51 -25.36 39.18
C GLU A 94 -29.13 -23.98 39.44
N GLY A 95 -30.12 -23.59 38.63
CA GLY A 95 -30.87 -22.34 38.81
C GLY A 95 -30.11 -21.04 38.47
N GLN A 96 -28.87 -21.13 37.99
CA GLN A 96 -28.10 -20.00 37.47
C GLN A 96 -28.39 -19.78 35.98
N THR A 97 -28.30 -18.51 35.56
CA THR A 97 -28.35 -18.14 34.13
C THR A 97 -26.94 -18.11 33.53
N GLY A 98 -26.86 -18.21 32.19
CA GLY A 98 -25.58 -18.14 31.47
C GLY A 98 -25.37 -19.28 30.46
N ILE A 99 -24.10 -19.51 30.12
CA ILE A 99 -23.68 -20.55 29.17
C ILE A 99 -22.93 -21.65 29.92
N PHE A 100 -23.22 -22.90 29.62
CA PHE A 100 -22.74 -24.07 30.35
C PHE A 100 -22.08 -25.03 29.37
N LEU A 101 -20.81 -25.32 29.63
CA LEU A 101 -19.93 -26.12 28.79
C LEU A 101 -19.57 -27.42 29.52
N ASP A 102 -19.73 -28.57 28.86
CA ASP A 102 -19.43 -29.86 29.49
C ASP A 102 -19.13 -30.95 28.44
N ARG A 103 -18.77 -32.15 28.91
CA ARG A 103 -18.64 -33.33 28.06
C ARG A 103 -20.02 -33.88 27.70
N LEU A 104 -20.14 -34.38 26.47
CA LEU A 104 -21.30 -35.16 26.04
C LEU A 104 -21.29 -36.54 26.70
N ASP A 105 -22.45 -36.97 27.23
CA ASP A 105 -22.61 -38.32 27.76
C ASP A 105 -22.77 -39.34 26.63
N CYS A 106 -21.68 -39.99 26.26
CA CYS A 106 -21.63 -40.98 25.18
C CYS A 106 -22.35 -42.31 25.50
N SER A 107 -22.97 -42.46 26.69
CA SER A 107 -23.77 -43.65 27.02
C SER A 107 -24.99 -43.83 26.11
N GLN A 108 -25.37 -42.79 25.35
CA GLN A 108 -26.48 -42.80 24.38
C GLN A 108 -26.05 -43.11 22.92
N GLY A 109 -24.76 -43.39 22.69
CA GLY A 109 -24.19 -43.67 21.37
C GLY A 109 -23.17 -42.62 20.96
N ALA A 110 -22.04 -43.04 20.38
CA ALA A 110 -21.01 -42.13 19.89
C ALA A 110 -21.49 -41.43 18.61
N LEU A 111 -21.24 -40.12 18.51
CA LEU A 111 -21.36 -39.40 17.25
C LEU A 111 -20.23 -39.85 16.32
N THR A 112 -20.55 -40.05 15.05
CA THR A 112 -19.62 -40.56 14.03
C THR A 112 -19.51 -39.59 12.85
N TYR A 113 -18.48 -39.73 12.04
CA TYR A 113 -18.47 -39.28 10.65
C TYR A 113 -19.44 -40.11 9.79
N GLU A 114 -19.61 -39.77 8.52
CA GLU A 114 -20.50 -40.49 7.60
C GLU A 114 -19.98 -41.90 7.26
N ASN A 115 -18.67 -42.11 7.29
CA ASN A 115 -18.05 -43.42 7.10
C ASN A 115 -18.22 -44.38 8.31
N GLY A 116 -18.81 -43.89 9.41
CA GLY A 116 -19.08 -44.66 10.63
C GLY A 116 -18.00 -44.57 11.72
N ASP A 117 -16.88 -43.90 11.46
CA ASP A 117 -15.82 -43.74 12.45
C ASP A 117 -16.22 -42.74 13.55
N PRO A 118 -15.88 -42.98 14.83
CA PRO A 118 -16.17 -42.05 15.91
C PRO A 118 -15.53 -40.67 15.69
N THR A 119 -16.21 -39.60 16.14
CA THR A 119 -15.68 -38.22 16.07
C THR A 119 -15.75 -37.49 17.42
N GLU A 120 -14.71 -36.72 17.71
CA GLU A 120 -14.64 -35.77 18.83
C GLU A 120 -15.14 -34.37 18.47
N GLU A 121 -15.54 -34.17 17.22
CA GLU A 121 -16.06 -32.90 16.68
C GLU A 121 -17.58 -32.75 16.83
N GLY A 122 -18.26 -33.76 17.34
CA GLY A 122 -19.71 -33.73 17.55
C GLY A 122 -20.10 -32.96 18.81
N TYR A 123 -21.30 -32.40 18.82
CA TYR A 123 -21.82 -31.68 19.98
C TYR A 123 -23.34 -31.74 20.08
N THR A 124 -23.84 -31.45 21.28
CA THR A 124 -25.22 -31.03 21.50
C THR A 124 -25.26 -29.59 21.98
N LEU A 125 -26.26 -28.84 21.51
CA LEU A 125 -26.56 -27.49 21.95
C LEU A 125 -28.02 -27.45 22.37
N GLN A 126 -28.27 -27.10 23.63
CA GLN A 126 -29.62 -27.00 24.20
C GLN A 126 -29.86 -25.59 24.70
N VAL A 127 -30.92 -24.97 24.18
CA VAL A 127 -31.37 -23.62 24.54
C VAL A 127 -32.64 -23.71 25.36
N GLN A 128 -32.62 -23.06 26.52
CA GLN A 128 -33.71 -22.94 27.48
C GLN A 128 -33.78 -21.50 27.98
N THR A 129 -34.85 -21.17 28.71
CA THR A 129 -35.00 -19.85 29.34
C THR A 129 -33.80 -19.50 30.22
N GLY A 130 -33.05 -18.47 29.82
CA GLY A 130 -31.86 -17.97 30.54
C GLY A 130 -30.65 -18.91 30.56
N ARG A 131 -30.67 -20.03 29.82
CA ARG A 131 -29.62 -21.06 29.86
C ARG A 131 -29.32 -21.63 28.48
N VAL A 132 -28.03 -21.65 28.10
CA VAL A 132 -27.53 -22.46 26.98
C VAL A 132 -26.55 -23.50 27.47
N SER A 133 -26.77 -24.77 27.12
CA SER A 133 -25.83 -25.86 27.40
C SER A 133 -25.20 -26.34 26.09
N ILE A 134 -23.87 -26.36 26.01
CA ILE A 134 -23.11 -26.93 24.90
C ILE A 134 -22.31 -28.12 25.45
N ARG A 135 -22.50 -29.29 24.87
CA ARG A 135 -21.78 -30.51 25.26
C ARG A 135 -21.06 -31.13 24.08
N GLY A 136 -19.73 -31.20 24.12
CA GLY A 136 -18.91 -31.78 23.05
C GLY A 136 -18.60 -33.25 23.29
N SER A 137 -18.53 -34.07 22.24
CA SER A 137 -17.97 -35.43 22.34
C SER A 137 -16.46 -35.40 22.69
N GLY A 138 -15.79 -34.31 22.31
CA GLY A 138 -14.51 -33.85 22.84
C GLY A 138 -14.42 -32.32 22.84
N ALA A 139 -13.24 -31.77 23.18
CA ALA A 139 -13.01 -30.33 23.26
C ALA A 139 -13.29 -29.59 21.94
N ARG A 140 -12.93 -30.18 20.79
CA ARG A 140 -13.16 -29.59 19.46
C ARG A 140 -14.65 -29.59 19.08
N GLY A 141 -15.42 -30.61 19.47
CA GLY A 141 -16.87 -30.61 19.30
C GLY A 141 -17.55 -29.51 20.10
N MET A 142 -17.13 -29.31 21.35
CA MET A 142 -17.60 -28.17 22.15
C MET A 142 -17.33 -26.84 21.43
N TRP A 143 -16.11 -26.65 20.91
CA TRP A 143 -15.75 -25.48 20.12
C TRP A 143 -16.70 -25.25 18.93
N TRP A 144 -17.03 -26.28 18.15
CA TRP A 144 -17.99 -26.16 17.04
C TRP A 144 -19.40 -25.80 17.49
N GLY A 145 -19.83 -26.30 18.65
CA GLY A 145 -21.08 -25.86 19.29
C GLY A 145 -21.10 -24.37 19.62
N THR A 146 -19.96 -23.80 20.02
CA THR A 146 -19.85 -22.35 20.25
C THR A 146 -20.04 -21.54 18.96
N ARG A 147 -19.52 -22.02 17.82
CA ARG A 147 -19.72 -21.36 16.52
C ARG A 147 -21.20 -21.31 16.14
N THR A 148 -21.92 -22.41 16.36
CA THR A 148 -23.38 -22.46 16.15
C THR A 148 -24.11 -21.47 17.04
N LEU A 149 -23.74 -21.37 18.33
CA LEU A 149 -24.35 -20.37 19.23
C LEU A 149 -24.09 -18.93 18.76
N LEU A 150 -22.86 -18.59 18.37
CA LEU A 150 -22.54 -17.24 17.88
C LEU A 150 -23.34 -16.88 16.63
N GLN A 151 -23.46 -17.80 15.67
CA GLN A 151 -24.29 -17.57 14.48
C GLN A 151 -25.77 -17.41 14.84
N GLN A 152 -26.29 -18.20 15.78
CA GLN A 152 -27.67 -18.04 16.27
C GLN A 152 -27.89 -16.68 16.95
N LEU A 153 -26.91 -16.18 17.71
CA LEU A 153 -26.98 -14.85 18.31
C LEU A 153 -27.00 -13.74 17.26
N LEU A 154 -26.17 -13.86 16.21
CA LEU A 154 -26.17 -12.91 15.10
C LEU A 154 -27.50 -12.92 14.34
N ILE A 155 -28.04 -14.11 14.03
CA ILE A 155 -29.33 -14.27 13.34
C ILE A 155 -30.49 -13.73 14.17
N ALA A 156 -30.51 -14.03 15.47
CA ALA A 156 -31.55 -13.54 16.39
C ALA A 156 -31.42 -12.03 16.64
N HIS A 157 -30.22 -11.47 16.47
CA HIS A 157 -29.88 -10.07 16.75
C HIS A 157 -30.26 -9.71 18.19
N SER A 158 -31.22 -8.80 18.38
CA SER A 158 -31.70 -8.34 19.69
C SER A 158 -32.92 -9.13 20.19
N HIS A 159 -33.28 -10.22 19.51
CA HIS A 159 -34.37 -11.11 19.93
C HIS A 159 -33.83 -12.35 20.64
N PRO A 160 -34.62 -12.98 21.53
CA PRO A 160 -34.24 -14.23 22.15
C PRO A 160 -34.11 -15.37 21.13
N ILE A 161 -33.09 -16.22 21.30
CA ILE A 161 -33.00 -17.50 20.57
C ILE A 161 -34.11 -18.43 21.12
N PRO A 162 -35.00 -18.99 20.29
CA PRO A 162 -36.09 -19.84 20.78
C PRO A 162 -35.57 -21.06 21.56
N SER A 163 -36.38 -21.61 22.46
CA SER A 163 -36.02 -22.85 23.17
C SER A 163 -35.99 -24.05 22.22
N GLY A 164 -34.97 -24.90 22.36
CA GLY A 164 -34.79 -26.06 21.49
C GLY A 164 -33.45 -26.77 21.67
N GLU A 165 -33.21 -27.76 20.82
CA GLU A 165 -32.04 -28.62 20.86
C GLU A 165 -31.49 -28.90 19.46
N VAL A 166 -30.17 -28.98 19.39
CA VAL A 166 -29.38 -29.37 18.22
C VAL A 166 -28.46 -30.52 18.63
N VAL A 167 -28.39 -31.55 17.80
CA VAL A 167 -27.37 -32.60 17.83
C VAL A 167 -26.67 -32.57 16.48
N ASP A 168 -25.38 -32.36 16.46
CA ASP A 168 -24.66 -32.07 15.22
C ASP A 168 -23.22 -32.63 15.25
N ALA A 169 -22.73 -33.06 14.09
CA ALA A 169 -21.39 -33.61 13.90
C ALA A 169 -20.99 -33.53 12.41
N PRO A 170 -19.71 -33.30 12.09
CA PRO A 170 -19.26 -33.25 10.70
C PRO A 170 -19.36 -34.62 10.04
N SER A 171 -19.71 -34.66 8.76
CA SER A 171 -19.75 -35.88 7.95
C SER A 171 -18.36 -36.34 7.50
N TYR A 172 -17.42 -35.41 7.35
CA TYR A 172 -16.05 -35.68 6.92
C TYR A 172 -15.03 -35.01 7.84
N PRO A 173 -13.92 -35.68 8.21
CA PRO A 173 -12.86 -35.09 9.04
C PRO A 173 -12.12 -33.92 8.37
N THR A 174 -11.86 -34.03 7.06
CA THR A 174 -11.13 -33.01 6.28
C THR A 174 -12.07 -32.01 5.65
N ARG A 175 -12.01 -30.76 6.12
CA ARG A 175 -12.81 -29.64 5.61
C ARG A 175 -11.88 -28.45 5.52
N GLY A 176 -11.27 -28.25 4.36
CA GLY A 176 -10.17 -27.31 4.25
C GLY A 176 -10.33 -26.25 3.16
N PHE A 177 -9.40 -25.30 3.22
CA PHE A 177 -9.10 -24.40 2.13
C PHE A 177 -7.59 -24.35 1.91
N LEU A 178 -7.19 -24.09 0.66
CA LEU A 178 -5.81 -23.89 0.25
C LEU A 178 -5.60 -22.43 -0.14
N LEU A 179 -4.47 -21.87 0.29
CA LEU A 179 -3.98 -20.57 -0.18
C LEU A 179 -2.58 -20.73 -0.77
N ASP A 180 -2.43 -20.32 -2.03
CA ASP A 180 -1.15 -20.29 -2.74
C ASP A 180 -0.26 -19.14 -2.25
N ALA A 181 0.66 -19.46 -1.34
CA ALA A 181 1.69 -18.54 -0.88
C ALA A 181 3.00 -18.63 -1.68
N GLY A 182 3.13 -19.64 -2.53
CA GLY A 182 4.30 -19.85 -3.38
C GLY A 182 4.39 -18.82 -4.50
N ARG A 183 3.25 -18.36 -5.04
CA ARG A 183 3.17 -17.34 -6.09
C ARG A 183 2.79 -15.94 -5.57
N LYS A 184 2.37 -15.81 -4.32
CA LYS A 184 2.05 -14.53 -3.65
C LYS A 184 2.34 -14.56 -2.15
N TRP A 185 2.99 -13.53 -1.62
CA TRP A 185 3.21 -13.42 -0.18
C TRP A 185 1.97 -12.95 0.60
N TYR A 186 1.79 -13.47 1.81
CA TYR A 186 0.74 -13.08 2.77
C TYR A 186 1.34 -12.81 4.15
N SER A 187 0.84 -11.76 4.80
CA SER A 187 1.25 -11.38 6.15
C SER A 187 0.74 -12.36 7.22
N PRO A 188 1.48 -12.55 8.34
CA PRO A 188 1.04 -13.40 9.43
C PRO A 188 -0.35 -13.02 9.98
N SER A 189 -0.64 -11.72 10.08
CA SER A 189 -1.94 -11.22 10.56
C SER A 189 -3.08 -11.60 9.62
N TYR A 190 -2.91 -11.46 8.31
CA TYR A 190 -3.91 -11.86 7.33
C TYR A 190 -4.21 -13.37 7.39
N LEU A 191 -3.16 -14.20 7.48
CA LEU A 191 -3.32 -15.66 7.58
C LEU A 191 -4.10 -16.07 8.84
N LYS A 192 -3.85 -15.41 9.98
CA LYS A 192 -4.57 -15.62 11.24
C LYS A 192 -6.04 -15.19 11.16
N ASP A 193 -6.31 -14.05 10.54
CA ASP A 193 -7.68 -13.58 10.29
C ASP A 193 -8.43 -14.60 9.42
N LEU A 194 -7.78 -15.11 8.36
CA LEU A 194 -8.38 -16.09 7.47
C LEU A 194 -8.67 -17.43 8.16
N CYS A 195 -7.78 -17.92 9.03
CA CYS A 195 -8.05 -19.07 9.90
C CYS A 195 -9.26 -18.82 10.81
N THR A 196 -9.40 -17.61 11.34
CA THR A 196 -10.51 -17.25 12.23
C THR A 196 -11.84 -17.24 11.48
N TYR A 197 -11.84 -16.67 10.27
CA TYR A 197 -12.97 -16.69 9.36
C TYR A 197 -13.38 -18.11 8.97
N ALA A 198 -12.42 -18.95 8.57
CA ALA A 198 -12.66 -20.35 8.23
C ALA A 198 -13.25 -21.17 9.41
N SER A 199 -12.72 -20.94 10.61
CA SER A 199 -13.23 -21.56 11.85
C SER A 199 -14.67 -21.18 12.16
N PHE A 200 -15.05 -19.92 11.94
CA PHE A 200 -16.42 -19.46 12.17
C PHE A 200 -17.46 -20.27 11.39
N PHE A 201 -17.09 -20.76 10.19
CA PHE A 201 -17.89 -21.64 9.34
C PHE A 201 -17.56 -23.14 9.49
N LYS A 202 -16.75 -23.53 10.48
CA LYS A 202 -16.40 -24.91 10.83
C LYS A 202 -15.51 -25.67 9.80
N LEU A 203 -14.72 -24.95 9.01
CA LEU A 203 -13.55 -25.56 8.37
C LEU A 203 -12.53 -25.97 9.44
N SER A 204 -11.87 -27.11 9.24
CA SER A 204 -10.91 -27.72 10.17
C SER A 204 -9.47 -27.64 9.69
N GLU A 205 -9.23 -27.29 8.43
CA GLU A 205 -7.89 -27.34 7.83
C GLU A 205 -7.58 -26.10 7.00
N PHE A 206 -6.31 -25.66 7.07
CA PHE A 206 -5.73 -24.66 6.19
C PHE A 206 -4.49 -25.28 5.52
N GLN A 207 -4.59 -25.64 4.24
CA GLN A 207 -3.44 -26.07 3.46
C GLN A 207 -2.65 -24.84 3.00
N TYR A 208 -1.43 -24.71 3.53
CA TYR A 208 -0.56 -23.58 3.26
C TYR A 208 0.48 -24.00 2.21
N HIS A 209 0.22 -23.65 0.95
CA HIS A 209 1.08 -23.94 -0.18
C HIS A 209 2.29 -23.00 -0.15
N THR A 210 3.38 -23.45 0.46
CA THR A 210 4.45 -22.54 0.92
C THR A 210 5.44 -22.17 -0.15
N SER A 211 5.50 -22.91 -1.25
CA SER A 211 6.57 -22.78 -2.23
C SER A 211 6.09 -23.08 -3.64
N ASP A 212 6.39 -22.21 -4.58
CA ASP A 212 6.07 -22.42 -6.00
C ASP A 212 6.86 -21.42 -6.86
N ASN A 213 6.55 -21.40 -8.14
CA ASN A 213 6.94 -20.39 -9.10
C ASN A 213 5.81 -19.97 -10.03
N TYR A 214 5.88 -18.72 -10.45
CA TYR A 214 5.08 -18.25 -11.55
C TYR A 214 5.33 -19.11 -12.80
N PRO A 215 4.32 -19.47 -13.60
CA PRO A 215 4.51 -20.37 -14.74
C PRO A 215 5.57 -19.85 -15.72
N LEU A 216 6.57 -20.67 -16.05
CA LEU A 216 7.70 -20.27 -16.91
C LEU A 216 7.29 -19.82 -18.33
N SER A 217 6.10 -20.21 -18.77
CA SER A 217 5.53 -19.80 -20.05
C SER A 217 4.85 -18.42 -20.01
N ARG A 218 4.82 -17.78 -18.84
CA ARG A 218 4.10 -16.52 -18.57
C ARG A 218 5.07 -15.49 -17.96
N GLY A 219 4.78 -14.19 -18.17
CA GLY A 219 5.46 -13.07 -17.52
C GLY A 219 6.29 -12.15 -18.41
N HIS A 220 6.85 -11.13 -17.77
CA HIS A 220 7.72 -10.11 -18.38
C HIS A 220 9.21 -10.50 -18.38
N ASN A 221 9.51 -11.72 -17.98
CA ASN A 221 10.86 -12.18 -17.67
C ASN A 221 11.62 -12.56 -18.95
N GLU A 222 12.81 -11.99 -19.15
CA GLU A 222 13.67 -12.35 -20.27
C GLU A 222 14.29 -13.75 -20.09
N THR A 223 14.48 -14.18 -18.84
CA THR A 223 15.05 -15.48 -18.50
C THR A 223 14.27 -16.16 -17.37
N TRP A 224 14.36 -17.49 -17.30
CA TRP A 224 13.79 -18.27 -16.19
C TRP A 224 14.38 -17.88 -14.82
N GLN A 225 15.55 -17.22 -14.79
CA GLN A 225 16.15 -16.70 -13.55
C GLN A 225 15.45 -15.46 -13.02
N ASP A 226 14.66 -14.76 -13.84
CA ASP A 226 13.92 -13.57 -13.43
C ASP A 226 12.48 -13.91 -13.00
N VAL A 227 11.98 -15.10 -13.38
CA VAL A 227 10.62 -15.56 -13.05
C VAL A 227 10.42 -15.66 -11.54
N TYR A 228 9.36 -15.04 -11.01
CA TYR A 228 9.06 -15.10 -9.59
C TYR A 228 8.97 -16.56 -9.11
N ALA A 229 9.75 -16.90 -8.09
CA ALA A 229 9.72 -18.19 -7.42
C ALA A 229 10.11 -17.96 -5.98
N GLN A 230 9.32 -18.50 -5.05
CA GLN A 230 9.48 -18.16 -3.65
C GLN A 230 9.22 -19.36 -2.76
N PHE A 231 9.88 -19.32 -1.61
CA PHE A 231 9.69 -20.25 -0.51
C PHE A 231 9.32 -19.44 0.73
N SER A 232 8.07 -19.57 1.20
CA SER A 232 7.44 -18.66 2.15
C SER A 232 7.89 -18.82 3.60
N LEU A 233 8.71 -19.84 3.91
CA LEU A 233 9.26 -20.05 5.25
C LEU A 233 10.76 -19.73 5.25
N ARG A 234 11.21 -18.88 6.16
CA ARG A 234 12.61 -18.47 6.19
C ARG A 234 13.48 -19.57 6.83
N PRO A 235 14.42 -20.21 6.12
CA PRO A 235 15.33 -21.15 6.76
C PRO A 235 16.19 -20.43 7.82
N GLU A 236 16.43 -21.09 8.94
CA GLU A 236 17.43 -20.77 9.96
C GLU A 236 18.83 -21.27 9.55
N SER A 237 18.89 -22.36 8.78
CA SER A 237 20.13 -22.97 8.30
C SER A 237 20.85 -22.07 7.27
N PRO A 238 22.13 -21.73 7.47
CA PRO A 238 22.92 -21.02 6.47
C PRO A 238 22.99 -21.76 5.12
N GLU A 239 23.01 -23.09 5.17
CA GLU A 239 23.11 -23.95 3.99
C GLU A 239 21.86 -23.89 3.11
N LEU A 240 20.69 -23.55 3.66
CA LEU A 240 19.41 -23.53 2.95
C LEU A 240 18.94 -22.11 2.57
N GLN A 241 19.71 -21.07 2.89
CA GLN A 241 19.36 -19.68 2.55
C GLN A 241 19.13 -19.45 1.04
N GLY A 242 19.69 -20.30 0.18
CA GLY A 242 19.49 -20.19 -1.26
C GLY A 242 18.07 -20.48 -1.75
N LEU A 243 17.21 -21.12 -0.92
CA LEU A 243 15.81 -21.34 -1.24
C LEU A 243 15.00 -20.04 -1.35
N VAL A 244 15.42 -19.00 -0.62
CA VAL A 244 14.68 -17.75 -0.47
C VAL A 244 15.35 -16.67 -1.31
N GLN A 245 14.66 -16.22 -2.36
CA GLN A 245 15.12 -15.09 -3.17
C GLN A 245 14.73 -13.74 -2.56
N ARG A 246 13.59 -13.69 -1.86
CA ARG A 246 13.02 -12.46 -1.31
C ARG A 246 12.80 -12.62 0.19
N PRO A 247 13.80 -12.31 1.05
CA PRO A 247 13.72 -12.55 2.49
C PRO A 247 12.58 -11.81 3.20
N ASN A 248 12.13 -10.68 2.67
CA ASN A 248 11.02 -9.90 3.24
C ASN A 248 9.64 -10.52 2.96
N GLU A 249 9.57 -11.50 2.07
CA GLU A 249 8.37 -12.24 1.68
C GLU A 249 8.40 -13.65 2.29
N THR A 250 8.77 -13.75 3.58
CA THR A 250 8.85 -15.02 4.31
C THR A 250 8.35 -14.90 5.73
N LEU A 251 7.89 -16.02 6.30
CA LEU A 251 7.57 -16.17 7.72
C LEU A 251 8.81 -16.71 8.45
N SER A 252 9.16 -16.09 9.58
CA SER A 252 10.12 -16.71 10.50
C SER A 252 9.50 -17.92 11.21
N ARG A 253 10.33 -18.73 11.88
CA ARG A 253 9.86 -19.82 12.73
C ARG A 253 8.83 -19.35 13.76
N ALA A 254 9.12 -18.22 14.41
CA ALA A 254 8.24 -17.65 15.41
C ALA A 254 6.90 -17.22 14.82
N ASP A 255 6.91 -16.58 13.64
CA ASP A 255 5.68 -16.18 12.95
C ASP A 255 4.83 -17.40 12.56
N PHE A 256 5.48 -18.46 12.08
CA PHE A 256 4.79 -19.68 11.66
C PHE A 256 4.26 -20.51 12.85
N GLU A 257 5.01 -20.61 13.94
CA GLU A 257 4.54 -21.24 15.19
C GLU A 257 3.35 -20.47 15.78
N ASP A 258 3.40 -19.14 15.78
CA ASP A 258 2.32 -18.26 16.24
C ASP A 258 1.07 -18.35 15.34
N LEU A 259 1.24 -18.44 14.01
CA LEU A 259 0.15 -18.73 13.08
C LEU A 259 -0.53 -20.07 13.41
N GLN A 260 0.25 -21.15 13.53
CA GLN A 260 -0.29 -22.48 13.83
C GLN A 260 -1.02 -22.50 15.17
N GLN A 261 -0.46 -21.85 16.20
CA GLN A 261 -1.08 -21.75 17.52
C GLN A 261 -2.41 -20.98 17.47
N HIS A 262 -2.48 -19.89 16.70
CA HIS A 262 -3.71 -19.10 16.52
C HIS A 262 -4.80 -19.88 15.79
N CYS A 263 -4.45 -20.59 14.72
CA CYS A 263 -5.38 -21.45 13.99
C CYS A 263 -5.87 -22.61 14.87
N ALA A 264 -4.95 -23.27 15.61
CA ALA A 264 -5.28 -24.39 16.49
C ALA A 264 -6.24 -23.98 17.62
N GLN A 265 -6.04 -22.80 18.23
CA GLN A 265 -6.95 -22.18 19.23
C GLN A 265 -8.38 -21.97 18.71
N ARG A 266 -8.59 -22.10 17.41
CA ARG A 266 -9.87 -22.00 16.70
C ARG A 266 -10.23 -23.29 15.96
N GLY A 267 -9.62 -24.42 16.31
CA GLY A 267 -9.95 -25.73 15.75
C GLY A 267 -9.49 -25.96 14.30
N VAL A 268 -8.66 -25.07 13.75
CA VAL A 268 -8.10 -25.16 12.40
C VAL A 268 -6.66 -25.66 12.47
N THR A 269 -6.34 -26.73 11.75
CA THR A 269 -4.97 -27.25 11.64
C THR A 269 -4.33 -26.72 10.37
N VAL A 270 -3.12 -26.15 10.47
CA VAL A 270 -2.33 -25.77 9.30
C VAL A 270 -1.64 -27.02 8.75
N ILE A 271 -1.84 -27.31 7.46
CA ILE A 271 -1.19 -28.39 6.71
C ILE A 271 -0.15 -27.73 5.79
N PRO A 272 1.14 -27.73 6.18
CA PRO A 272 2.18 -27.13 5.36
C PRO A 272 2.46 -27.99 4.13
N GLU A 273 2.66 -27.31 3.02
CA GLU A 273 3.03 -27.93 1.75
C GLU A 273 4.35 -27.35 1.25
N ILE A 274 5.34 -28.22 1.07
CA ILE A 274 6.61 -27.87 0.39
C ILE A 274 6.65 -28.66 -0.91
N GLU A 275 6.52 -27.92 -2.00
CA GLU A 275 6.34 -28.44 -3.35
C GLU A 275 7.65 -29.02 -3.91
N ALA A 276 7.63 -30.30 -4.28
CA ALA A 276 8.67 -31.00 -5.02
C ALA A 276 8.15 -32.37 -5.52
N PRO A 277 8.58 -32.87 -6.70
CA PRO A 277 9.68 -32.39 -7.53
C PRO A 277 9.25 -31.50 -8.71
N GLY A 278 7.94 -31.30 -8.89
CA GLY A 278 7.36 -30.25 -9.73
C GLY A 278 7.53 -28.86 -9.11
N HIS A 279 7.21 -27.81 -9.87
CA HIS A 279 7.11 -26.42 -9.39
C HIS A 279 8.27 -25.97 -8.48
N SER A 280 9.47 -26.47 -8.76
CA SER A 280 10.64 -26.42 -7.89
C SER A 280 11.64 -25.35 -8.32
N LEU A 281 11.19 -24.29 -9.00
CA LEU A 281 12.10 -23.23 -9.49
C LEU A 281 12.84 -22.52 -8.35
N PHE A 282 12.26 -22.50 -7.14
CA PHE A 282 12.92 -21.99 -5.94
C PHE A 282 14.17 -22.81 -5.55
N ILE A 283 14.22 -24.11 -5.89
CA ILE A 283 15.41 -24.96 -5.73
C ILE A 283 16.34 -24.84 -6.94
N THR A 284 15.81 -24.93 -8.15
CA THR A 284 16.64 -25.01 -9.36
C THR A 284 17.33 -23.69 -9.70
N LYS A 285 16.78 -22.53 -9.33
CA LYS A 285 17.52 -21.26 -9.41
C LYS A 285 18.75 -21.25 -8.53
N TRP A 286 18.65 -21.84 -7.34
CA TRP A 286 19.76 -21.96 -6.41
C TRP A 286 20.76 -23.05 -6.82
N LYS A 287 20.25 -24.18 -7.34
CA LYS A 287 21.02 -25.35 -7.77
C LYS A 287 20.67 -25.75 -9.21
N PRO A 288 21.10 -24.98 -10.22
CA PRO A 288 20.69 -25.22 -11.62
C PRO A 288 21.10 -26.59 -12.17
N GLN A 289 22.13 -27.22 -11.60
CA GLN A 289 22.56 -28.57 -11.99
C GLN A 289 21.55 -29.66 -11.62
N LEU A 290 20.60 -29.37 -10.74
CA LEU A 290 19.54 -30.31 -10.34
C LEU A 290 18.29 -30.17 -11.20
N ALA A 291 18.25 -29.24 -12.16
CA ALA A 291 17.08 -29.01 -12.99
C ALA A 291 17.01 -30.00 -14.16
N LEU A 292 15.80 -30.41 -14.53
CA LEU A 292 15.52 -30.93 -15.87
C LEU A 292 15.52 -29.80 -16.91
N ASP A 293 15.27 -30.14 -18.18
CA ASP A 293 15.27 -29.16 -19.26
C ASP A 293 14.18 -28.10 -19.12
N SER A 294 13.03 -28.44 -18.53
CA SER A 294 11.93 -27.51 -18.23
C SER A 294 12.29 -26.41 -17.22
N LYS A 295 13.34 -26.60 -16.43
CA LYS A 295 13.88 -25.70 -15.38
C LYS A 295 13.12 -25.65 -14.07
N ASP A 296 11.82 -25.85 -14.05
CA ASP A 296 10.99 -25.93 -12.83
C ASP A 296 10.80 -27.35 -12.29
N LEU A 297 11.33 -28.37 -12.97
CA LEU A 297 11.30 -29.76 -12.49
C LEU A 297 12.68 -30.21 -11.99
N LEU A 298 12.72 -30.91 -10.85
CA LEU A 298 13.94 -31.52 -10.33
C LEU A 298 14.32 -32.82 -11.06
N ASN A 299 15.60 -33.00 -11.35
CA ASN A 299 16.16 -34.25 -11.85
C ASN A 299 16.34 -35.24 -10.70
N LEU A 300 15.34 -36.10 -10.47
CA LEU A 300 15.33 -37.07 -9.38
C LEU A 300 16.47 -38.10 -9.43
N SER A 301 16.98 -38.44 -10.63
CA SER A 301 18.09 -39.39 -10.78
C SER A 301 19.47 -38.76 -10.47
N HIS A 302 19.55 -37.44 -10.29
CA HIS A 302 20.79 -36.78 -9.90
C HIS A 302 21.12 -37.09 -8.43
N PRO A 303 22.35 -37.52 -8.08
CA PRO A 303 22.67 -38.05 -6.75
C PRO A 303 22.52 -37.06 -5.59
N GLU A 304 22.45 -35.75 -5.87
CA GLU A 304 22.27 -34.69 -4.88
C GLU A 304 20.81 -34.26 -4.66
N THR A 305 19.88 -34.66 -5.53
CA THR A 305 18.48 -34.17 -5.49
C THR A 305 17.75 -34.67 -4.24
N ILE A 306 17.65 -35.99 -4.04
CA ILE A 306 16.96 -36.57 -2.88
C ILE A 306 17.61 -36.12 -1.55
N PRO A 307 18.95 -36.15 -1.39
CA PRO A 307 19.58 -35.63 -0.18
C PRO A 307 19.27 -34.15 0.09
N LEU A 308 19.22 -33.31 -0.94
CA LEU A 308 18.87 -31.91 -0.77
C LEU A 308 17.42 -31.75 -0.31
N VAL A 309 16.45 -32.39 -0.98
CA VAL A 309 15.03 -32.33 -0.57
C VAL A 309 14.83 -32.83 0.85
N LYS A 310 15.47 -33.96 1.23
CA LYS A 310 15.44 -34.46 2.62
C LYS A 310 16.07 -33.47 3.61
N SER A 311 17.10 -32.72 3.22
CA SER A 311 17.70 -31.69 4.09
C SER A 311 16.76 -30.49 4.32
N ILE A 312 16.00 -30.07 3.30
CA ILE A 312 14.97 -29.03 3.41
C ILE A 312 13.92 -29.48 4.42
N TRP A 313 13.36 -30.67 4.24
CA TRP A 313 12.38 -31.22 5.17
C TRP A 313 12.93 -31.45 6.58
N THR A 314 14.20 -31.85 6.72
CA THR A 314 14.84 -32.01 8.05
C THR A 314 14.80 -30.70 8.85
N GLU A 315 14.95 -29.55 8.20
CA GLU A 315 14.89 -28.25 8.86
C GLU A 315 13.48 -27.86 9.29
N PHE A 316 12.48 -28.07 8.42
CA PHE A 316 11.12 -27.58 8.66
C PHE A 316 10.21 -28.56 9.39
N LEU A 317 10.46 -29.87 9.35
CA LEU A 317 9.64 -30.88 10.04
C LEU A 317 9.40 -30.58 11.54
N PRO A 318 10.41 -30.11 12.32
CA PRO A 318 10.21 -29.70 13.70
C PRO A 318 9.30 -28.48 13.91
N TRP A 319 9.05 -27.68 12.87
CA TRP A 319 8.18 -26.51 12.93
C TRP A 319 6.71 -26.90 12.80
N PHE A 320 6.44 -28.02 12.13
CA PHE A 320 5.10 -28.41 11.68
C PHE A 320 4.34 -29.15 12.78
N GLN A 321 3.37 -28.47 13.40
CA GLN A 321 2.53 -28.96 14.50
C GLN A 321 1.28 -29.69 14.00
N THR A 322 1.49 -30.60 13.05
CA THR A 322 0.45 -31.43 12.41
C THR A 322 0.94 -32.88 12.23
N LYS A 323 0.01 -33.82 12.21
CA LYS A 323 0.24 -35.25 11.92
C LYS A 323 0.42 -35.53 10.43
N GLU A 324 -0.07 -34.64 9.56
CA GLU A 324 -0.04 -34.78 8.10
C GLU A 324 0.67 -33.58 7.46
N VAL A 325 1.51 -33.83 6.45
CA VAL A 325 2.21 -32.81 5.66
C VAL A 325 2.01 -33.09 4.17
N HIS A 326 1.99 -32.05 3.34
CA HIS A 326 1.86 -32.19 1.90
C HIS A 326 3.23 -32.01 1.24
N ILE A 327 3.65 -32.93 0.38
CA ILE A 327 4.93 -32.81 -0.37
C ILE A 327 4.74 -32.27 -1.78
N GLY A 328 3.50 -31.91 -2.14
CA GLY A 328 3.16 -31.42 -3.46
C GLY A 328 3.08 -32.56 -4.45
N ALA A 329 4.08 -32.61 -5.32
CA ALA A 329 4.34 -33.66 -6.28
C ALA A 329 3.37 -33.66 -7.47
N ASP A 330 2.83 -32.50 -7.84
CA ASP A 330 2.02 -32.31 -9.04
C ASP A 330 2.84 -32.05 -10.31
N GLU A 331 2.15 -32.14 -11.45
CA GLU A 331 2.61 -31.74 -12.79
C GLU A 331 4.02 -32.21 -13.21
N TYR A 332 4.41 -33.42 -12.79
CA TYR A 332 5.72 -33.98 -13.12
C TYR A 332 5.74 -34.75 -14.48
N ASP A 333 6.92 -34.95 -15.06
CA ASP A 333 7.08 -35.62 -16.35
C ASP A 333 6.70 -37.11 -16.27
N SER A 334 5.58 -37.48 -16.90
CA SER A 334 5.07 -38.86 -16.91
C SER A 334 6.02 -39.89 -17.54
N THR A 335 7.01 -39.46 -18.33
CA THR A 335 8.06 -40.36 -18.85
C THR A 335 9.07 -40.80 -17.79
N LEU A 336 9.07 -40.14 -16.63
CA LEU A 336 9.92 -40.40 -15.47
C LEU A 336 9.11 -40.97 -14.28
N ALA A 337 7.98 -41.63 -14.55
CA ALA A 337 7.05 -42.14 -13.52
C ALA A 337 7.72 -43.01 -12.45
N ASP A 338 8.63 -43.92 -12.83
CA ASP A 338 9.33 -44.77 -11.84
C ASP A 338 10.19 -43.96 -10.86
N ASP A 339 10.92 -42.95 -11.37
CA ASP A 339 11.73 -42.06 -10.52
C ASP A 339 10.83 -41.23 -9.59
N TYR A 340 9.69 -40.76 -10.10
CA TYR A 340 8.67 -40.04 -9.33
C TYR A 340 8.08 -40.91 -8.21
N ILE A 341 7.64 -42.14 -8.53
CA ILE A 341 7.05 -43.06 -7.54
C ILE A 341 8.09 -43.44 -6.48
N ASP A 342 9.33 -43.73 -6.88
CA ASP A 342 10.42 -44.00 -5.94
C ASP A 342 10.69 -42.76 -5.05
N PHE A 343 10.65 -41.53 -5.59
CA PHE A 343 10.74 -40.29 -4.79
C PHE A 343 9.62 -40.16 -3.76
N VAL A 344 8.36 -40.30 -4.17
CA VAL A 344 7.19 -40.18 -3.28
C VAL A 344 7.30 -41.20 -2.14
N ASN A 345 7.61 -42.46 -2.46
CA ASN A 345 7.78 -43.53 -1.48
C ASN A 345 8.96 -43.26 -0.52
N ASP A 346 10.10 -42.83 -1.06
CA ASP A 346 11.30 -42.50 -0.28
C ASP A 346 11.08 -41.30 0.66
N MET A 347 10.26 -40.33 0.25
CA MET A 347 9.90 -39.17 1.07
C MET A 347 8.86 -39.55 2.12
N ALA A 348 7.85 -40.36 1.80
CA ALA A 348 6.88 -40.87 2.75
C ALA A 348 7.54 -41.69 3.87
N GLU A 349 8.44 -42.61 3.51
CA GLU A 349 9.23 -43.38 4.49
C GLU A 349 10.10 -42.43 5.36
N PHE A 350 10.71 -41.42 4.74
CA PHE A 350 11.52 -40.44 5.46
C PHE A 350 10.70 -39.60 6.46
N MET A 351 9.50 -39.15 6.10
CA MET A 351 8.64 -38.37 7.02
C MET A 351 8.19 -39.20 8.22
N ASP A 352 7.77 -40.45 7.97
CA ASP A 352 7.36 -41.36 9.03
C ASP A 352 8.53 -41.66 9.99
N GLN A 353 9.69 -42.05 9.46
CA GLN A 353 10.85 -42.38 10.28
C GLN A 353 11.42 -41.18 11.06
N THR A 354 11.35 -39.98 10.49
CA THR A 354 11.96 -38.78 11.09
C THR A 354 11.03 -38.12 12.10
N ALA A 355 9.73 -38.08 11.82
CA ALA A 355 8.78 -37.28 12.60
C ALA A 355 7.42 -37.95 12.85
N GLY A 356 7.20 -39.18 12.37
CA GLY A 356 5.92 -39.89 12.49
C GLY A 356 4.77 -39.17 11.79
N LYS A 357 5.05 -38.52 10.66
CA LYS A 357 4.06 -37.75 9.89
C LYS A 357 3.67 -38.49 8.63
N THR A 358 2.37 -38.53 8.34
CA THR A 358 1.81 -39.07 7.10
C THR A 358 1.92 -38.04 5.97
N VAL A 359 2.18 -38.52 4.76
CA VAL A 359 2.34 -37.68 3.57
C VAL A 359 1.04 -37.58 2.78
N ARG A 360 0.74 -36.37 2.33
CA ARG A 360 -0.22 -36.07 1.26
C ARG A 360 0.53 -35.69 -0.02
N ILE A 361 -0.02 -36.08 -1.16
CA ILE A 361 0.41 -35.62 -2.49
C ILE A 361 -0.80 -35.16 -3.30
N TRP A 362 -0.57 -34.32 -4.29
CA TRP A 362 -1.49 -34.17 -5.40
C TRP A 362 -1.55 -35.46 -6.20
N GLY A 363 -2.74 -35.83 -6.67
CA GLY A 363 -2.88 -36.90 -7.65
C GLY A 363 -2.21 -36.51 -8.97
N THR A 364 -1.28 -37.33 -9.45
CA THR A 364 -0.45 -37.08 -10.63
C THR A 364 -0.55 -38.26 -11.58
N TYR A 365 -0.32 -38.04 -12.87
CA TYR A 365 -0.33 -39.15 -13.83
C TYR A 365 1.03 -39.84 -13.89
N GLU A 366 1.20 -40.92 -13.12
CA GLU A 366 2.45 -41.69 -13.03
C GLU A 366 2.35 -43.13 -13.62
N PRO A 367 2.23 -43.31 -14.94
CA PRO A 367 2.07 -44.63 -15.53
C PRO A 367 3.32 -45.52 -15.32
N SER A 368 3.22 -46.50 -14.43
CA SER A 368 4.25 -47.53 -14.21
C SER A 368 3.68 -48.95 -14.24
N ASP A 369 4.40 -49.86 -14.88
CA ASP A 369 4.11 -51.31 -14.86
C ASP A 369 4.82 -52.04 -13.70
N THR A 370 5.69 -51.36 -12.95
CA THR A 370 6.60 -52.01 -11.99
C THR A 370 6.61 -51.40 -10.60
N ARG A 371 6.14 -50.16 -10.44
CA ARG A 371 6.13 -49.39 -9.20
C ARG A 371 4.72 -48.89 -8.90
N ASN A 372 4.38 -48.82 -7.62
CA ASN A 372 3.15 -48.19 -7.13
C ASN A 372 3.51 -47.27 -5.97
N ILE A 373 2.72 -46.20 -5.80
CA ILE A 373 2.78 -45.35 -4.61
C ILE A 373 2.34 -46.18 -3.39
N SER A 374 2.97 -45.96 -2.24
CA SER A 374 2.63 -46.61 -0.98
C SER A 374 1.19 -46.29 -0.59
N LYS A 375 0.47 -47.29 -0.06
CA LYS A 375 -0.90 -47.10 0.46
C LYS A 375 -0.95 -46.28 1.75
N ASP A 376 0.20 -45.97 2.33
CA ASP A 376 0.33 -45.06 3.47
C ASP A 376 0.31 -43.58 3.06
N VAL A 377 0.31 -43.29 1.75
CA VAL A 377 0.20 -41.93 1.20
C VAL A 377 -1.27 -41.59 0.93
N ILE A 378 -1.68 -40.39 1.33
CA ILE A 378 -3.01 -39.82 1.05
C ILE A 378 -2.94 -39.06 -0.27
N ILE A 379 -3.91 -39.28 -1.16
CA ILE A 379 -3.91 -38.64 -2.48
C ILE A 379 -5.02 -37.59 -2.56
N GLN A 380 -4.63 -36.34 -2.80
CA GLN A 380 -5.51 -35.23 -3.05
C GLN A 380 -5.79 -35.15 -4.54
N HIS A 381 -6.95 -35.67 -4.96
CA HIS A 381 -7.35 -35.64 -6.35
C HIS A 381 -7.81 -34.24 -6.73
N TRP A 382 -7.19 -33.67 -7.76
CA TRP A 382 -7.50 -32.33 -8.24
C TRP A 382 -7.99 -32.28 -9.69
N GLN A 383 -7.56 -33.18 -10.57
CA GLN A 383 -8.02 -33.16 -11.96
C GLN A 383 -8.13 -34.55 -12.56
N TYR A 384 -9.24 -34.81 -13.25
CA TYR A 384 -9.38 -35.99 -14.11
C TYR A 384 -8.32 -36.01 -15.22
N GLY A 385 -7.63 -37.15 -15.34
CA GLY A 385 -6.51 -37.33 -16.25
C GLY A 385 -5.14 -37.16 -15.59
N GLN A 386 -5.08 -36.55 -14.41
CA GLN A 386 -3.93 -36.65 -13.52
C GLN A 386 -4.09 -37.89 -12.63
N SER A 387 -5.24 -38.08 -12.00
CA SER A 387 -5.60 -39.32 -11.32
C SER A 387 -7.07 -39.66 -11.54
N ASP A 388 -7.49 -40.86 -11.14
CA ASP A 388 -8.90 -41.26 -11.13
C ASP A 388 -9.33 -41.61 -9.70
N PRO A 389 -10.25 -40.84 -9.08
CA PRO A 389 -10.64 -41.06 -7.69
C PRO A 389 -11.36 -42.40 -7.48
N VAL A 390 -12.01 -42.96 -8.51
CA VAL A 390 -12.65 -44.28 -8.44
C VAL A 390 -11.59 -45.36 -8.34
N ASP A 391 -10.60 -45.34 -9.24
CA ASP A 391 -9.49 -46.30 -9.22
C ASP A 391 -8.69 -46.18 -7.91
N LEU A 392 -8.40 -44.95 -7.47
CA LEU A 392 -7.70 -44.71 -6.20
C LEU A 392 -8.44 -45.33 -5.00
N ALA A 393 -9.76 -45.16 -4.93
CA ALA A 393 -10.59 -45.75 -3.88
C ALA A 393 -10.64 -47.29 -3.97
N GLU A 394 -10.79 -47.85 -5.17
CA GLU A 394 -10.79 -49.31 -5.40
C GLU A 394 -9.45 -49.97 -5.04
N GLU A 395 -8.35 -49.26 -5.28
CA GLU A 395 -7.01 -49.67 -4.94
C GLU A 395 -6.64 -49.45 -3.46
N GLY A 396 -7.54 -48.84 -2.68
CA GLY A 396 -7.42 -48.69 -1.23
C GLY A 396 -6.58 -47.50 -0.75
N TYR A 397 -6.44 -46.44 -1.55
CA TYR A 397 -5.89 -45.17 -1.06
C TYR A 397 -6.93 -44.39 -0.26
N GLU A 398 -6.47 -43.62 0.72
CA GLU A 398 -7.26 -42.52 1.27
C GLU A 398 -7.23 -41.33 0.30
N ILE A 399 -8.38 -40.71 0.05
CA ILE A 399 -8.50 -39.63 -0.94
C ILE A 399 -9.13 -38.36 -0.38
N ILE A 400 -8.64 -37.21 -0.84
CA ILE A 400 -9.20 -35.87 -0.56
C ILE A 400 -9.73 -35.29 -1.88
N ASN A 401 -10.94 -34.74 -1.85
CA ASN A 401 -11.56 -34.09 -3.00
C ASN A 401 -11.13 -32.63 -3.11
N SER A 402 -10.37 -32.33 -4.15
CA SER A 402 -10.06 -30.98 -4.60
C SER A 402 -10.30 -30.85 -6.11
N GLU A 403 -11.27 -31.60 -6.64
CA GLU A 403 -11.55 -31.64 -8.07
C GLU A 403 -11.80 -30.22 -8.62
N ASP A 404 -11.05 -29.89 -9.66
CA ASP A 404 -10.83 -28.55 -10.16
C ASP A 404 -12.09 -27.90 -10.74
N TRP A 405 -13.03 -28.69 -11.25
CA TRP A 405 -14.32 -28.18 -11.69
C TRP A 405 -15.07 -27.52 -10.55
N TRP A 406 -15.20 -28.10 -9.36
CA TRP A 406 -15.94 -27.39 -8.27
C TRP A 406 -15.05 -26.59 -7.34
N ALA A 407 -13.82 -27.04 -7.09
CA ALA A 407 -13.00 -26.58 -5.96
C ALA A 407 -12.12 -25.36 -6.28
N TYR A 408 -11.76 -25.16 -7.55
CA TYR A 408 -10.71 -24.22 -7.93
C TYR A 408 -11.25 -22.84 -8.27
N MET A 409 -10.47 -21.84 -7.86
CA MET A 409 -10.46 -20.51 -8.44
C MET A 409 -9.00 -20.11 -8.68
N SER A 410 -8.78 -19.32 -9.72
CA SER A 410 -7.48 -18.74 -10.00
C SER A 410 -7.68 -17.25 -10.09
N LEU A 411 -7.02 -16.51 -9.21
CA LEU A 411 -7.36 -15.12 -8.99
C LEU A 411 -6.89 -14.27 -10.17
N LYS A 412 -7.80 -13.43 -10.69
CA LYS A 412 -7.63 -12.64 -11.93
C LYS A 412 -7.40 -13.50 -13.18
N ASN A 413 -7.78 -14.77 -13.14
CA ASN A 413 -7.63 -15.71 -14.24
C ASN A 413 -8.65 -15.50 -15.35
N ASP A 414 -8.23 -15.81 -16.56
CA ASP A 414 -9.10 -15.82 -17.74
C ASP A 414 -8.72 -16.93 -18.74
N HIS A 415 -7.87 -17.86 -18.32
CA HIS A 415 -7.43 -18.96 -19.17
C HIS A 415 -8.64 -19.87 -19.42
N MET A 416 -9.36 -19.51 -20.47
CA MET A 416 -10.66 -20.04 -20.78
C MET A 416 -10.77 -20.40 -22.27
N PRO A 417 -10.98 -21.68 -22.61
CA PRO A 417 -11.14 -22.82 -21.69
C PRO A 417 -9.79 -23.42 -21.26
N ILE A 418 -9.55 -23.56 -19.96
CA ILE A 418 -8.88 -24.75 -19.46
C ILE A 418 -9.90 -25.87 -19.62
N PHE A 419 -9.59 -26.84 -20.48
CA PHE A 419 -10.36 -28.06 -20.57
C PHE A 419 -9.71 -29.09 -19.63
N PRO A 420 -10.50 -29.77 -18.78
CA PRO A 420 -11.95 -29.83 -18.80
C PRO A 420 -12.69 -28.73 -17.99
N ALA A 421 -12.03 -28.06 -17.05
CA ALA A 421 -12.69 -27.19 -16.07
C ALA A 421 -12.27 -25.70 -16.15
N PRO A 422 -13.24 -24.77 -16.21
CA PRO A 422 -12.93 -23.35 -16.18
C PRO A 422 -12.74 -22.81 -14.76
N TYR A 423 -11.58 -22.18 -14.47
CA TYR A 423 -11.27 -21.59 -13.16
C TYR A 423 -11.69 -20.12 -13.09
N PRO A 424 -12.77 -19.79 -12.34
CA PRO A 424 -13.26 -18.41 -12.21
C PRO A 424 -12.35 -17.58 -11.29
N ASP A 425 -12.51 -16.24 -11.35
CA ASP A 425 -11.85 -15.29 -10.44
C ASP A 425 -12.35 -15.40 -9.00
N PHE A 426 -13.66 -15.58 -8.85
CA PHE A 426 -14.33 -15.77 -7.56
C PHE A 426 -14.84 -17.21 -7.47
N PHE A 427 -14.85 -17.77 -6.25
CA PHE A 427 -15.38 -19.10 -6.05
C PHE A 427 -16.83 -19.23 -6.55
N ASN A 428 -17.08 -20.23 -7.40
CA ASN A 428 -18.39 -20.42 -8.01
C ASN A 428 -19.30 -21.28 -7.11
N ASN A 429 -20.00 -20.61 -6.18
CA ASN A 429 -20.98 -21.24 -5.29
C ASN A 429 -22.04 -22.08 -6.03
N SER A 430 -22.39 -21.72 -7.27
CA SER A 430 -23.39 -22.47 -8.03
C SER A 430 -22.96 -23.91 -8.30
N ARG A 431 -21.66 -24.21 -8.43
CA ARG A 431 -21.15 -25.57 -8.63
C ARG A 431 -21.34 -26.47 -7.41
N VAL A 432 -21.32 -25.88 -6.22
CA VAL A 432 -21.58 -26.57 -4.95
C VAL A 432 -23.08 -26.69 -4.68
N LEU A 433 -23.88 -25.68 -5.04
CA LEU A 433 -25.32 -25.68 -4.82
C LEU A 433 -26.10 -26.50 -5.85
N ASN A 434 -25.56 -26.63 -7.08
CA ASN A 434 -26.16 -27.33 -8.22
C ASN A 434 -25.08 -28.21 -8.90
N PHE A 435 -24.62 -29.23 -8.19
CA PHE A 435 -23.61 -30.16 -8.68
C PHE A 435 -24.01 -30.79 -10.01
N ALA A 436 -23.04 -30.97 -10.92
CA ALA A 436 -23.26 -31.46 -12.28
C ALA A 436 -24.30 -30.64 -13.07
N ASP A 437 -24.40 -29.33 -12.79
CA ASP A 437 -25.38 -28.40 -13.35
C ASP A 437 -26.84 -28.88 -13.17
N ARG A 438 -27.12 -29.58 -12.07
CA ARG A 438 -28.47 -30.06 -11.72
C ARG A 438 -29.05 -29.22 -10.58
N ASP A 439 -30.09 -28.48 -10.90
CA ASP A 439 -30.80 -27.61 -9.95
C ASP A 439 -31.14 -28.35 -8.63
N GLY A 440 -30.64 -27.81 -7.53
CA GLY A 440 -30.90 -28.29 -6.17
C GLY A 440 -30.11 -29.52 -5.74
N TRP A 441 -29.27 -30.10 -6.61
CA TRP A 441 -28.38 -31.19 -6.20
C TRP A 441 -27.12 -30.64 -5.52
N GLN A 442 -27.20 -30.40 -4.22
CA GLN A 442 -26.06 -29.84 -3.49
C GLN A 442 -24.93 -30.87 -3.34
N TRP A 443 -23.72 -30.46 -3.70
CA TRP A 443 -22.49 -31.24 -3.64
C TRP A 443 -22.20 -31.80 -2.24
N THR A 444 -21.45 -32.90 -2.19
CA THR A 444 -20.85 -33.50 -0.99
C THR A 444 -19.43 -33.96 -1.32
N PRO A 445 -18.52 -34.09 -0.34
CA PRO A 445 -17.14 -34.50 -0.62
C PRO A 445 -16.96 -35.81 -1.40
N ALA A 446 -17.91 -36.75 -1.35
CA ALA A 446 -17.87 -37.97 -2.16
C ALA A 446 -18.26 -37.79 -3.64
N LEU A 447 -18.67 -36.59 -4.06
CA LEU A 447 -19.01 -36.28 -5.44
C LEU A 447 -17.81 -35.63 -6.15
N PHE A 448 -17.17 -36.41 -7.03
CA PHE A 448 -16.01 -36.02 -7.83
C PHE A 448 -16.38 -35.78 -9.29
N ASN A 449 -17.17 -36.66 -9.91
CA ASN A 449 -17.42 -36.60 -11.36
C ASN A 449 -18.68 -35.79 -11.71
N PRO A 450 -18.60 -34.54 -12.18
CA PRO A 450 -19.78 -33.77 -12.60
C PRO A 450 -20.30 -34.20 -13.97
N VAL A 451 -19.49 -34.90 -14.78
CA VAL A 451 -19.85 -35.30 -16.15
C VAL A 451 -20.54 -36.66 -16.17
N ASN A 452 -19.88 -37.68 -15.65
CA ASN A 452 -20.42 -39.03 -15.49
C ASN A 452 -20.81 -39.30 -14.04
N VAL A 453 -21.99 -38.79 -13.68
CA VAL A 453 -22.49 -38.81 -12.30
C VAL A 453 -22.67 -40.22 -11.69
N THR A 454 -22.58 -41.28 -12.49
CA THR A 454 -22.64 -42.66 -12.00
C THR A 454 -21.27 -43.23 -11.62
N GLU A 455 -20.19 -42.55 -11.98
CA GLU A 455 -18.81 -42.92 -11.65
C GLU A 455 -18.31 -42.04 -10.49
N GLN A 456 -18.72 -42.41 -9.28
CA GLN A 456 -18.24 -41.81 -8.03
C GLN A 456 -17.49 -42.89 -7.24
N PRO A 457 -16.42 -42.54 -6.50
CA PRO A 457 -15.71 -43.50 -5.66
C PRO A 457 -16.58 -44.02 -4.53
N ASP A 458 -16.15 -45.13 -3.91
CA ASP A 458 -16.67 -45.49 -2.59
C ASP A 458 -16.47 -44.28 -1.64
N PRO A 459 -17.53 -43.79 -0.96
CA PRO A 459 -17.39 -42.68 -0.02
C PRO A 459 -16.52 -42.97 1.19
N LYS A 460 -16.29 -44.24 1.53
CA LYS A 460 -15.58 -44.65 2.74
C LYS A 460 -14.11 -44.18 2.81
N PRO A 461 -13.27 -44.35 1.76
CA PRO A 461 -11.91 -43.80 1.73
C PRO A 461 -11.82 -42.28 1.53
N VAL A 462 -12.95 -41.59 1.29
CA VAL A 462 -12.95 -40.13 1.10
C VAL A 462 -12.84 -39.44 2.46
N LYS A 463 -11.68 -38.82 2.73
CA LYS A 463 -11.43 -38.09 3.99
C LYS A 463 -12.19 -36.77 4.07
N GLY A 464 -12.50 -36.18 2.91
CA GLY A 464 -13.22 -34.92 2.82
C GLY A 464 -12.77 -34.10 1.62
N ALA A 465 -12.70 -32.78 1.79
CA ALA A 465 -12.49 -31.87 0.66
C ALA A 465 -11.76 -30.58 1.02
N ILE A 466 -11.08 -30.00 0.02
CA ILE A 466 -10.32 -28.74 0.12
C ILE A 466 -10.62 -27.89 -1.12
N LEU A 467 -11.14 -26.66 -0.91
CA LEU A 467 -11.24 -25.63 -1.96
C LEU A 467 -9.89 -24.92 -2.16
N ALA A 468 -9.54 -24.49 -3.37
CA ALA A 468 -8.19 -23.97 -3.66
C ALA A 468 -8.21 -22.61 -4.37
N ALA A 469 -7.47 -21.65 -3.79
CA ALA A 469 -7.26 -20.32 -4.35
C ALA A 469 -5.82 -20.17 -4.85
N TRP A 470 -5.66 -20.19 -6.17
CA TRP A 470 -4.37 -20.12 -6.86
C TRP A 470 -4.03 -18.71 -7.35
N ASN A 471 -2.75 -18.33 -7.29
CA ASN A 471 -2.23 -17.03 -7.74
C ASN A 471 -1.43 -17.17 -9.05
N ASP A 472 -2.04 -17.79 -10.07
CA ASP A 472 -1.36 -18.13 -11.35
C ASP A 472 -0.88 -16.95 -12.17
N ASN A 473 -1.33 -15.72 -11.83
CA ASN A 473 -0.98 -14.47 -12.49
C ASN A 473 0.20 -13.75 -11.83
N GLY A 474 0.73 -14.29 -10.73
CA GLY A 474 1.94 -13.78 -10.09
C GLY A 474 1.65 -12.90 -8.86
N PRO A 475 2.72 -12.42 -8.21
CA PRO A 475 2.64 -11.80 -6.89
C PRO A 475 1.98 -10.42 -6.88
N ASP A 476 1.98 -9.72 -8.01
CA ASP A 476 1.49 -8.36 -8.21
C ASP A 476 0.09 -8.30 -8.84
N ALA A 477 -0.45 -9.41 -9.32
CA ALA A 477 -1.76 -9.43 -9.98
C ALA A 477 -2.94 -9.26 -9.01
N THR A 478 -2.75 -9.55 -7.72
CA THR A 478 -3.79 -9.50 -6.68
C THR A 478 -3.25 -8.85 -5.42
N THR A 479 -4.11 -8.18 -4.65
CA THR A 479 -3.82 -7.81 -3.25
C THR A 479 -4.21 -8.92 -2.29
N GLN A 480 -3.67 -8.94 -1.06
CA GLN A 480 -4.06 -9.91 -0.02
C GLN A 480 -5.59 -9.94 0.21
N LEU A 481 -6.26 -8.78 0.26
CA LEU A 481 -7.71 -8.76 0.48
C LEU A 481 -8.51 -9.18 -0.76
N GLU A 482 -8.05 -8.93 -1.98
CA GLU A 482 -8.70 -9.52 -3.16
C GLU A 482 -8.71 -11.05 -3.09
N SER A 483 -7.65 -11.66 -2.55
CA SER A 483 -7.65 -13.10 -2.28
C SER A 483 -8.71 -13.53 -1.28
N TYR A 484 -8.94 -12.73 -0.23
CA TYR A 484 -10.05 -12.98 0.70
C TYR A 484 -11.40 -12.87 -0.01
N TYR A 485 -11.66 -11.81 -0.78
CA TYR A 485 -12.95 -11.63 -1.46
C TYR A 485 -13.24 -12.75 -2.47
N ALA A 486 -12.22 -13.32 -3.10
CA ALA A 486 -12.35 -14.47 -3.99
C ALA A 486 -12.94 -15.72 -3.29
N ILE A 487 -12.54 -15.97 -2.04
CA ILE A 487 -12.99 -17.14 -1.23
C ILE A 487 -14.07 -16.81 -0.21
N ARG A 488 -14.35 -15.52 0.05
CA ARG A 488 -15.23 -15.03 1.12
C ARG A 488 -16.57 -15.74 1.14
N ASN A 489 -17.24 -15.83 0.00
CA ASN A 489 -18.55 -16.47 -0.11
C ASN A 489 -18.46 -17.98 -0.37
N GLY A 490 -17.29 -18.50 -0.77
CA GLY A 490 -17.06 -19.92 -1.02
C GLY A 490 -16.87 -20.72 0.27
N ILE A 491 -16.09 -20.20 1.21
CA ILE A 491 -15.80 -20.84 2.50
C ILE A 491 -17.10 -21.26 3.23
N PRO A 492 -18.10 -20.39 3.45
CA PRO A 492 -19.33 -20.78 4.15
C PRO A 492 -20.10 -21.92 3.47
N VAL A 493 -20.13 -21.92 2.13
CA VAL A 493 -20.91 -22.86 1.32
C VAL A 493 -20.22 -24.23 1.28
N VAL A 494 -18.91 -24.26 1.03
CA VAL A 494 -18.12 -25.50 1.05
C VAL A 494 -18.09 -26.09 2.45
N ALA A 495 -17.86 -25.27 3.48
CA ALA A 495 -17.85 -25.73 4.86
C ALA A 495 -19.20 -26.33 5.27
N ALA A 496 -20.31 -25.67 4.91
CA ALA A 496 -21.65 -26.18 5.15
C ALA A 496 -21.91 -27.54 4.49
N ARG A 497 -21.51 -27.71 3.22
CA ARG A 497 -21.71 -28.96 2.48
C ARG A 497 -20.76 -30.08 2.91
N ALA A 498 -19.50 -29.76 3.21
CA ALA A 498 -18.54 -30.73 3.72
C ALA A 498 -18.89 -31.18 5.15
N TRP A 499 -19.40 -30.27 5.98
CA TRP A 499 -19.92 -30.61 7.31
C TRP A 499 -21.18 -31.48 7.23
N ALA A 500 -22.16 -31.10 6.40
CA ALA A 500 -23.42 -31.84 6.32
C ALA A 500 -23.28 -33.19 5.59
N GLY A 501 -22.44 -33.29 4.56
CA GLY A 501 -22.36 -34.50 3.72
C GLY A 501 -23.75 -34.90 3.17
N ASN A 502 -24.01 -36.20 3.04
CA ASN A 502 -25.33 -36.69 2.61
C ASN A 502 -26.33 -36.81 3.78
N ARG A 503 -25.84 -36.87 5.03
CA ARG A 503 -26.68 -37.13 6.22
C ARG A 503 -27.23 -35.87 6.89
N GLY A 504 -26.58 -34.72 6.71
CA GLY A 504 -26.94 -33.45 7.32
C GLY A 504 -27.96 -32.65 6.49
N PRO A 505 -28.49 -31.56 7.05
CA PRO A 505 -29.40 -30.68 6.32
C PRO A 505 -28.74 -30.03 5.10
N SER A 506 -29.51 -29.87 4.03
CA SER A 506 -29.13 -29.04 2.88
C SER A 506 -29.21 -27.55 3.24
N ILE A 507 -28.44 -26.73 2.53
CA ILE A 507 -28.52 -25.27 2.60
C ILE A 507 -29.87 -24.83 2.03
N ASP A 508 -30.61 -23.99 2.75
CA ASP A 508 -31.81 -23.35 2.19
C ASP A 508 -31.39 -22.19 1.27
N VAL A 509 -31.38 -22.43 -0.03
CA VAL A 509 -30.95 -21.44 -1.03
C VAL A 509 -31.81 -20.17 -1.00
N SER A 510 -33.06 -20.25 -0.51
CA SER A 510 -33.98 -19.09 -0.48
C SER A 510 -33.58 -18.00 0.50
N THR A 511 -32.81 -18.33 1.53
CA THR A 511 -32.32 -17.39 2.57
C THR A 511 -30.80 -17.23 2.57
N LEU A 512 -30.10 -17.94 1.66
CA LEU A 512 -28.64 -18.02 1.66
C LEU A 512 -27.97 -16.66 1.42
N SER A 513 -28.49 -15.84 0.50
CA SER A 513 -27.89 -14.52 0.19
C SER A 513 -27.88 -13.62 1.43
N ASP A 514 -29.04 -13.43 2.06
CA ASP A 514 -29.19 -12.62 3.28
C ASP A 514 -28.38 -13.21 4.45
N THR A 515 -28.35 -14.54 4.56
CA THR A 515 -27.56 -15.26 5.57
C THR A 515 -26.07 -15.00 5.38
N MET A 516 -25.56 -15.10 4.15
CA MET A 516 -24.16 -14.82 3.86
C MET A 516 -23.83 -13.37 4.14
N GLU A 517 -24.64 -12.41 3.68
CA GLU A 517 -24.43 -10.98 3.93
C GLU A 517 -24.24 -10.70 5.43
N LEU A 518 -25.09 -11.28 6.28
CA LEU A 518 -24.98 -11.17 7.73
C LEU A 518 -23.75 -11.87 8.30
N LEU A 519 -23.59 -13.18 8.05
CA LEU A 519 -22.62 -14.00 8.76
C LEU A 519 -21.17 -13.77 8.31
N THR A 520 -20.96 -13.48 7.02
CA THR A 520 -19.61 -13.22 6.49
C THR A 520 -19.07 -11.88 6.95
N SER A 521 -19.95 -10.88 7.11
CA SER A 521 -19.57 -9.53 7.56
C SER A 521 -19.45 -9.40 9.08
N GLN A 522 -20.05 -10.30 9.86
CA GLN A 522 -20.02 -10.29 11.32
C GLN A 522 -19.35 -11.52 11.94
N ALA A 523 -18.50 -12.22 11.18
CA ALA A 523 -17.65 -13.25 11.74
C ALA A 523 -16.69 -12.62 12.76
N VAL A 524 -16.81 -13.02 14.02
CA VAL A 524 -16.07 -12.44 15.17
C VAL A 524 -14.57 -12.77 15.14
N ALA A 525 -13.78 -11.97 15.86
CA ALA A 525 -12.34 -12.12 16.11
C ALA A 525 -11.43 -11.99 14.88
N GLN A 526 -11.93 -11.37 13.82
CA GLN A 526 -11.21 -11.03 12.59
C GLN A 526 -11.80 -9.77 11.96
N ASN A 527 -11.07 -9.09 11.08
CA ASN A 527 -11.60 -7.94 10.34
C ASN A 527 -11.16 -7.93 8.87
N LEU A 528 -11.35 -9.03 8.13
CA LEU A 528 -10.97 -9.16 6.71
C LEU A 528 -11.75 -8.20 5.80
N ASP A 529 -12.99 -7.86 6.15
CA ASP A 529 -13.77 -6.81 5.45
C ASP A 529 -13.26 -5.38 5.79
N ARG A 530 -12.32 -5.25 6.74
CA ARG A 530 -11.77 -3.98 7.23
C ARG A 530 -12.89 -2.97 7.51
N GLN A 531 -13.83 -3.40 8.34
CA GLN A 531 -14.94 -2.57 8.80
C GLN A 531 -14.44 -1.55 9.80
N ILE A 532 -15.02 -0.35 9.73
CA ILE A 532 -14.78 0.75 10.67
C ILE A 532 -16.05 0.90 11.53
N PRO A 533 -15.93 1.06 12.86
CA PRO A 533 -17.08 1.30 13.73
C PRO A 533 -17.87 2.54 13.29
N ARG A 534 -19.20 2.43 13.18
CA ARG A 534 -20.07 3.59 12.90
C ARG A 534 -20.42 4.32 14.20
N GLU A 535 -20.06 5.60 14.29
CA GLU A 535 -20.49 6.46 15.41
C GLU A 535 -21.99 6.82 15.31
N ASN A 536 -22.53 6.97 14.09
CA ASN A 536 -23.94 7.26 13.85
C ASN A 536 -24.52 6.31 12.79
N LYS A 537 -25.50 5.48 13.17
CA LYS A 537 -26.11 4.49 12.27
C LYS A 537 -26.97 5.10 11.15
N ASP A 538 -27.40 6.36 11.32
CA ASP A 538 -28.30 7.06 10.38
C ASP A 538 -27.57 7.99 9.38
N ALA A 539 -26.25 8.14 9.49
CA ALA A 539 -25.46 8.95 8.55
C ALA A 539 -25.09 8.15 7.28
N HIS A 540 -25.21 8.77 6.11
CA HIS A 540 -24.72 8.20 4.85
C HIS A 540 -23.19 8.19 4.76
N GLU A 541 -22.54 9.17 5.39
CA GLU A 541 -21.09 9.29 5.50
C GLU A 541 -20.58 8.47 6.69
N LEU A 542 -19.63 7.56 6.44
CA LEU A 542 -19.04 6.71 7.49
C LEU A 542 -18.08 7.50 8.38
N LEU A 543 -17.30 8.39 7.75
CA LEU A 543 -16.22 9.13 8.36
C LEU A 543 -16.03 10.44 7.58
N SER A 544 -15.81 11.55 8.31
CA SER A 544 -15.41 12.83 7.74
C SER A 544 -14.22 13.38 8.54
N TRP A 545 -13.20 13.88 7.84
CA TRP A 545 -12.05 14.51 8.49
C TRP A 545 -11.59 15.73 7.70
N ALA A 546 -11.23 16.79 8.42
CA ALA A 546 -10.63 18.00 7.85
C ALA A 546 -9.44 18.42 8.70
N ASN A 547 -8.40 18.96 8.06
CA ASN A 547 -7.23 19.42 8.76
C ASN A 547 -7.58 20.60 9.69
N SER A 548 -7.22 20.50 10.96
CA SER A 548 -7.45 21.56 11.95
C SER A 548 -6.20 22.41 12.12
N VAL A 549 -6.35 23.69 12.49
CA VAL A 549 -5.24 24.63 12.71
C VAL A 549 -4.24 24.12 13.79
N GLU A 550 -4.66 23.22 14.67
CA GLU A 550 -3.81 22.61 15.70
C GLU A 550 -2.81 21.58 15.14
N ASN A 551 -3.08 20.99 13.97
CA ASN A 551 -2.23 19.99 13.32
C ASN A 551 -1.19 20.59 12.36
N ALA A 552 -1.12 21.92 12.25
CA ALA A 552 -0.23 22.64 11.33
C ALA A 552 1.28 22.42 11.59
N ASN A 553 1.65 21.80 12.72
CA ASN A 553 3.04 21.52 13.11
C ASN A 553 3.42 20.03 13.04
N SER A 554 2.55 19.14 12.52
CA SER A 554 2.83 17.71 12.45
C SER A 554 3.13 17.26 11.02
N ASP A 555 4.36 16.78 10.80
CA ASP A 555 4.80 16.14 9.55
C ASP A 555 3.97 14.88 9.23
N LYS A 556 3.39 14.27 10.25
CA LYS A 556 2.54 13.09 10.13
C LYS A 556 1.35 13.20 11.08
N ILE A 557 0.14 13.10 10.55
CA ILE A 557 -1.11 13.23 11.30
C ILE A 557 -1.67 11.83 11.55
N TYR A 558 -1.96 11.51 12.81
CA TYR A 558 -2.65 10.28 13.18
C TYR A 558 -4.16 10.47 13.05
N LEU A 559 -4.77 9.72 12.12
CA LEU A 559 -6.22 9.69 11.92
C LEU A 559 -6.88 8.62 12.81
N GLY A 560 -6.21 7.46 12.98
CA GLY A 560 -6.61 6.40 13.89
C GLY A 560 -7.81 5.54 13.46
N TYR A 561 -8.13 5.52 12.16
CA TYR A 561 -9.26 4.75 11.63
C TYR A 561 -8.85 3.42 10.97
N GLY A 562 -7.55 3.09 10.93
CA GLY A 562 -7.05 1.86 10.31
C GLY A 562 -7.21 1.87 8.80
N SER A 563 -7.92 0.88 8.29
CA SER A 563 -8.15 0.70 6.87
C SER A 563 -9.64 0.44 6.62
N LYS A 564 -10.18 0.89 5.47
CA LYS A 564 -11.54 0.55 5.02
C LYS A 564 -11.53 -0.39 3.82
N GLY A 565 -12.10 -1.58 3.98
CA GLY A 565 -12.25 -2.58 2.92
C GLY A 565 -13.42 -2.28 1.99
N MET A 566 -13.58 -3.09 0.95
CA MET A 566 -14.64 -2.90 -0.05
C MET A 566 -16.04 -3.15 0.53
N ASN A 567 -17.10 -2.54 0.02
CA ASN A 567 -17.11 -1.43 -0.95
C ASN A 567 -17.04 -0.08 -0.22
N TYR A 568 -16.46 0.94 -0.85
CA TYR A 568 -16.45 2.30 -0.33
C TYR A 568 -16.32 3.36 -1.42
N GLU A 569 -16.67 4.59 -1.07
CA GLU A 569 -16.31 5.81 -1.79
C GLU A 569 -15.42 6.65 -0.88
N LEU A 570 -14.26 7.07 -1.37
CA LEU A 570 -13.32 7.95 -0.70
C LEU A 570 -13.26 9.27 -1.46
N THR A 571 -13.55 10.37 -0.77
CA THR A 571 -13.50 11.72 -1.34
C THR A 571 -12.40 12.52 -0.66
N LEU A 572 -11.54 13.18 -1.44
CA LEU A 572 -10.38 13.94 -0.97
C LEU A 572 -10.35 15.32 -1.63
N ASP A 573 -10.37 16.37 -0.81
CA ASP A 573 -10.02 17.73 -1.25
C ASP A 573 -8.53 17.96 -0.97
N VAL A 574 -7.70 17.93 -2.01
CA VAL A 574 -6.24 17.98 -1.89
C VAL A 574 -5.71 19.33 -2.37
N SER A 575 -4.71 19.87 -1.65
CA SER A 575 -4.03 21.13 -1.96
C SER A 575 -2.56 20.95 -2.35
N GLY A 576 -2.04 19.73 -2.30
CA GLY A 576 -0.65 19.40 -2.58
C GLY A 576 -0.39 17.88 -2.53
N PRO A 577 0.87 17.46 -2.68
CA PRO A 577 1.28 16.07 -2.55
C PRO A 577 0.91 15.52 -1.17
N PHE A 578 0.47 14.26 -1.12
CA PHE A 578 0.10 13.63 0.13
C PHE A 578 0.44 12.14 0.14
N ILE A 579 0.54 11.59 1.35
CA ILE A 579 0.61 10.15 1.61
C ILE A 579 -0.45 9.82 2.65
N LEU A 580 -1.43 8.99 2.27
CA LEU A 580 -2.32 8.31 3.20
C LEU A 580 -1.80 6.89 3.42
N SER A 581 -1.61 6.45 4.66
CA SER A 581 -1.06 5.11 4.95
C SER A 581 -1.81 4.38 6.06
N SER A 582 -1.76 3.05 5.99
CA SER A 582 -2.25 2.08 6.96
C SER A 582 -1.33 0.86 6.97
N ASN A 583 -1.66 -0.17 7.77
CA ASN A 583 -0.92 -1.44 7.71
C ASN A 583 -1.21 -2.25 6.43
N ASP A 584 -2.32 -2.00 5.73
CA ASP A 584 -2.70 -2.78 4.55
C ASP A 584 -2.20 -2.15 3.24
N SER A 585 -2.22 -0.82 3.15
CA SER A 585 -1.92 -0.09 1.92
C SER A 585 -1.43 1.33 2.18
N THR A 586 -0.88 1.95 1.13
CA THR A 586 -0.55 3.38 1.08
C THR A 586 -1.13 3.98 -0.21
N LEU A 587 -1.69 5.19 -0.16
CA LEU A 587 -2.12 5.97 -1.32
C LEU A 587 -1.29 7.25 -1.36
N VAL A 588 -0.60 7.49 -2.48
CA VAL A 588 0.35 8.58 -2.67
C VAL A 588 -0.10 9.43 -3.86
N LEU A 589 -0.18 10.75 -3.65
CA LEU A 589 -0.10 11.73 -4.73
C LEU A 589 1.26 12.40 -4.66
N SER A 590 2.13 12.11 -5.63
CA SER A 590 3.50 12.65 -5.67
C SER A 590 3.56 14.08 -6.25
N PRO A 591 4.68 14.81 -6.07
CA PRO A 591 4.85 16.17 -6.58
C PRO A 591 4.71 16.33 -8.11
N ASP A 592 4.99 15.29 -8.88
CA ASP A 592 4.80 15.23 -10.34
C ASP A 592 3.35 14.85 -10.74
N GLY A 593 2.45 14.72 -9.76
CA GLY A 593 1.04 14.44 -9.96
C GLY A 593 0.71 12.97 -10.20
N ASN A 594 1.62 12.03 -9.96
CA ASN A 594 1.28 10.61 -10.05
C ASN A 594 0.45 10.18 -8.83
N LEU A 595 -0.74 9.66 -9.09
CA LEU A 595 -1.56 9.01 -8.06
C LEU A 595 -1.30 7.50 -8.12
N VAL A 596 -0.74 6.96 -7.04
CA VAL A 596 -0.31 5.55 -6.95
C VAL A 596 -0.77 4.99 -5.61
N PHE A 597 -1.27 3.75 -5.60
CA PHE A 597 -1.37 3.02 -4.33
C PHE A 597 -0.35 1.91 -4.27
N VAL A 598 0.13 1.61 -3.07
CA VAL A 598 1.06 0.52 -2.77
C VAL A 598 0.37 -0.48 -1.86
N SER A 599 0.40 -1.76 -2.23
CA SER A 599 -0.11 -2.87 -1.43
C SER A 599 0.83 -4.06 -1.56
N ASP A 600 1.10 -4.75 -0.46
CA ASP A 600 1.95 -5.96 -0.44
C ASP A 600 3.37 -5.75 -1.03
N GLY A 601 3.86 -4.50 -1.02
CA GLY A 601 5.14 -4.12 -1.61
C GLY A 601 5.11 -3.86 -3.13
N TRP A 602 3.93 -3.88 -3.75
CA TRP A 602 3.73 -3.62 -5.18
C TRP A 602 3.04 -2.28 -5.41
N GLU A 603 3.50 -1.55 -6.43
CA GLU A 603 2.95 -0.25 -6.82
C GLU A 603 1.94 -0.38 -7.96
N TYR A 604 0.81 0.30 -7.80
CA TYR A 604 -0.28 0.30 -8.76
C TYR A 604 -0.59 1.75 -9.14
N PRO A 605 -0.13 2.24 -10.30
CA PRO A 605 -0.38 3.60 -10.73
C PRO A 605 -1.78 3.76 -11.32
N LEU A 606 -2.35 4.96 -11.19
CA LEU A 606 -3.54 5.37 -11.90
C LEU A 606 -3.26 5.44 -13.40
N ARG A 607 -4.05 4.73 -14.20
CA ARG A 607 -3.90 4.62 -15.66
C ARG A 607 -5.15 5.04 -16.41
N SER A 608 -4.94 5.59 -17.61
CA SER A 608 -5.99 6.12 -18.48
C SER A 608 -6.76 4.99 -19.14
N ILE A 609 -8.05 4.93 -18.85
CA ILE A 609 -8.99 3.94 -19.39
C ILE A 609 -10.36 4.58 -19.65
N GLU A 610 -11.15 4.01 -20.57
CA GLU A 610 -12.56 4.36 -20.76
C GLU A 610 -13.42 3.88 -19.57
N GLU A 611 -14.36 4.70 -19.10
CA GLU A 611 -15.16 4.41 -17.89
C GLU A 611 -15.88 3.06 -17.93
N THR A 612 -16.34 2.65 -19.12
CA THR A 612 -17.08 1.39 -19.32
C THR A 612 -16.20 0.23 -19.79
N ALA A 613 -14.89 0.41 -19.98
CA ALA A 613 -14.03 -0.67 -20.43
C ALA A 613 -13.85 -1.75 -19.35
N GLY A 614 -13.76 -3.01 -19.77
CA GLY A 614 -13.58 -4.17 -18.88
C GLY A 614 -14.78 -4.52 -18.01
N PHE A 615 -15.94 -3.86 -18.21
CA PHE A 615 -17.15 -4.20 -17.46
C PHE A 615 -17.92 -5.33 -18.19
N ASP A 616 -17.40 -6.54 -18.08
CA ASP A 616 -18.09 -7.77 -18.43
C ASP A 616 -18.54 -8.43 -17.13
N GLU A 617 -19.85 -8.59 -16.90
CA GLU A 617 -20.38 -9.28 -15.71
C GLU A 617 -19.91 -10.75 -15.63
N SER A 618 -19.48 -11.33 -16.75
CA SER A 618 -18.87 -12.66 -16.81
C SER A 618 -17.35 -12.68 -16.62
N TYR A 619 -16.67 -11.53 -16.72
CA TYR A 619 -15.23 -11.34 -16.52
C TYR A 619 -14.94 -9.96 -15.90
N PRO A 620 -15.12 -9.81 -14.57
CA PRO A 620 -14.98 -8.51 -13.91
C PRO A 620 -13.59 -7.91 -14.09
N GLY A 621 -13.47 -6.87 -14.93
CA GLY A 621 -12.32 -5.96 -14.87
C GLY A 621 -11.08 -6.29 -15.68
N ARG A 622 -11.16 -7.27 -16.57
CA ARG A 622 -10.03 -7.58 -17.47
C ARG A 622 -10.17 -6.83 -18.79
N ILE A 623 -9.10 -6.17 -19.21
CA ILE A 623 -9.07 -5.35 -20.43
C ILE A 623 -7.97 -5.85 -21.34
N TRP A 624 -8.37 -6.41 -22.48
CA TRP A 624 -7.45 -6.93 -23.48
C TRP A 624 -6.79 -5.81 -24.26
N GLY A 625 -5.46 -5.78 -24.29
CA GLY A 625 -4.71 -4.72 -24.96
C GLY A 625 -4.97 -4.61 -26.47
N ASN A 626 -5.48 -5.66 -27.11
CA ASN A 626 -5.86 -5.68 -28.53
C ASN A 626 -7.35 -5.40 -28.79
N GLU A 627 -8.21 -5.37 -27.75
CA GLU A 627 -9.64 -5.13 -27.87
C GLU A 627 -10.07 -3.77 -27.29
N THR A 628 -9.15 -3.08 -26.63
CA THR A 628 -9.36 -1.75 -26.03
C THR A 628 -8.73 -0.64 -26.88
N SER A 629 -9.38 0.53 -26.92
CA SER A 629 -8.76 1.78 -27.40
C SER A 629 -8.06 2.56 -26.30
N SER A 630 -8.13 2.07 -25.05
CA SER A 630 -7.51 2.72 -23.89
C SER A 630 -5.99 2.66 -24.00
N THR A 631 -5.34 3.74 -23.58
CA THR A 631 -3.87 3.84 -23.64
C THR A 631 -3.21 3.06 -22.52
N HIS A 632 -3.87 2.92 -21.36
CA HIS A 632 -3.30 2.35 -20.14
C HIS A 632 -2.03 3.07 -19.67
N GLU A 633 -1.75 4.27 -20.18
CA GLU A 633 -0.63 5.09 -19.73
C GLU A 633 -0.95 5.74 -18.38
N PRO A 634 0.06 5.98 -17.51
CA PRO A 634 -0.13 6.68 -16.26
C PRO A 634 -0.80 8.05 -16.45
N VAL A 635 -1.67 8.42 -15.51
CA VAL A 635 -2.41 9.70 -15.55
C VAL A 635 -1.87 10.63 -14.47
N THR A 636 -1.57 11.86 -14.89
CA THR A 636 -1.21 12.95 -13.97
C THR A 636 -2.45 13.61 -13.40
N VAL A 637 -2.52 13.69 -12.08
CA VAL A 637 -3.56 14.35 -11.29
C VAL A 637 -3.04 15.72 -10.82
N PRO A 638 -3.78 16.82 -11.02
CA PRO A 638 -3.39 18.13 -10.49
C PRO A 638 -3.25 18.10 -8.96
N LEU A 639 -2.18 18.72 -8.45
CA LEU A 639 -1.87 18.77 -7.01
C LEU A 639 -2.97 19.47 -6.18
N GLN A 640 -3.70 20.38 -6.79
CA GLN A 640 -4.93 20.95 -6.24
C GLN A 640 -6.14 20.37 -6.98
N SER A 641 -6.85 19.45 -6.36
CA SER A 641 -7.98 18.77 -6.98
C SER A 641 -8.97 18.21 -5.96
N HIS A 642 -10.20 17.98 -6.44
CA HIS A 642 -11.18 17.15 -5.75
C HIS A 642 -11.12 15.75 -6.34
N ILE A 643 -10.65 14.78 -5.56
CA ILE A 643 -10.49 13.38 -5.99
C ILE A 643 -11.62 12.55 -5.39
N THR A 644 -12.33 11.81 -6.22
CA THR A 644 -13.28 10.77 -5.77
C THR A 644 -12.77 9.42 -6.24
N ILE A 645 -12.65 8.48 -5.31
CA ILE A 645 -12.26 7.10 -5.57
C ILE A 645 -13.42 6.19 -5.16
N GLN A 646 -14.00 5.47 -6.12
CA GLN A 646 -14.97 4.42 -5.84
C GLN A 646 -14.30 3.06 -5.97
N THR A 647 -14.35 2.28 -4.91
CA THR A 647 -13.71 0.97 -4.86
C THR A 647 -14.72 -0.12 -4.53
N ASP A 648 -14.76 -1.14 -5.38
CA ASP A 648 -15.60 -2.32 -5.19
C ASP A 648 -14.94 -3.59 -5.74
N MET A 649 -15.46 -4.75 -5.33
CA MET A 649 -14.90 -6.07 -5.67
C MET A 649 -14.89 -6.37 -7.18
N ILE A 650 -15.79 -5.77 -7.96
CA ILE A 650 -16.06 -6.12 -9.35
C ILE A 650 -15.46 -5.12 -10.33
N GLY A 651 -15.35 -3.86 -9.96
CA GLY A 651 -14.85 -2.74 -10.78
C GLY A 651 -13.47 -2.22 -10.36
N GLY A 652 -12.89 -2.77 -9.29
CA GLY A 652 -11.64 -2.27 -8.73
C GLY A 652 -11.78 -0.85 -8.21
N SER A 653 -10.67 -0.11 -8.20
CA SER A 653 -10.61 1.29 -7.75
C SER A 653 -10.66 2.24 -8.94
N ARG A 654 -11.74 3.02 -9.03
CA ARG A 654 -12.05 3.96 -10.11
C ARG A 654 -11.92 5.39 -9.62
N VAL A 655 -11.33 6.27 -10.44
CA VAL A 655 -10.95 7.62 -9.99
C VAL A 655 -11.58 8.69 -10.87
N TRP A 656 -12.18 9.68 -10.21
CA TRP A 656 -12.64 10.93 -10.78
C TRP A 656 -11.85 12.09 -10.17
N VAL A 657 -11.47 13.05 -11.01
CA VAL A 657 -10.79 14.29 -10.60
C VAL A 657 -11.63 15.46 -11.09
N ASN A 658 -12.04 16.34 -10.18
CA ASN A 658 -12.90 17.50 -10.46
C ASN A 658 -14.15 17.11 -11.26
N GLU A 659 -14.84 16.05 -10.80
CA GLU A 659 -16.04 15.43 -11.41
C GLU A 659 -15.82 14.70 -12.76
N GLY A 660 -14.63 14.74 -13.34
CA GLY A 660 -14.29 14.01 -14.56
C GLY A 660 -13.68 12.64 -14.26
N PHE A 661 -14.18 11.57 -14.89
CA PHE A 661 -13.53 10.26 -14.83
C PHE A 661 -12.16 10.33 -15.49
N VAL A 662 -11.11 9.91 -14.78
CA VAL A 662 -9.73 9.98 -15.27
C VAL A 662 -9.07 8.63 -15.47
N GLY A 663 -9.53 7.58 -14.77
CA GLY A 663 -8.96 6.26 -14.94
C GLY A 663 -9.21 5.28 -13.80
N ARG A 664 -8.41 4.21 -13.80
CA ARG A 664 -8.40 3.15 -12.78
C ARG A 664 -6.97 2.81 -12.40
N PHE A 665 -6.80 2.26 -11.21
CA PHE A 665 -5.54 1.61 -10.87
C PHE A 665 -5.50 0.22 -11.51
N GLU A 666 -4.42 -0.10 -12.21
CA GLU A 666 -4.32 -1.35 -12.98
C GLU A 666 -2.95 -2.02 -12.83
N ALA A 667 -2.96 -3.35 -12.87
CA ALA A 667 -1.78 -4.18 -13.02
C ALA A 667 -1.76 -4.81 -14.42
N LEU A 668 -0.56 -4.98 -14.97
CA LEU A 668 -0.38 -5.71 -16.21
C LEU A 668 -0.37 -7.21 -15.91
N VAL A 669 -1.27 -7.96 -16.55
CA VAL A 669 -1.40 -9.40 -16.39
C VAL A 669 -1.00 -10.09 -17.68
N PHE A 670 0.04 -10.92 -17.62
CA PHE A 670 0.50 -11.73 -18.73
C PHE A 670 -0.14 -13.12 -18.71
N GLY A 671 -0.66 -13.55 -19.86
CA GLY A 671 -1.15 -14.91 -20.03
C GLY A 671 -2.66 -14.98 -19.84
N GLY A 672 -3.38 -14.66 -20.90
CA GLY A 672 -4.75 -15.13 -21.05
C GLY A 672 -4.96 -15.90 -22.33
N LYS A 673 -6.22 -16.16 -22.69
CA LYS A 673 -6.66 -16.79 -23.95
C LYS A 673 -5.82 -16.28 -25.14
N ASN A 674 -4.79 -17.06 -25.52
CA ASN A 674 -3.83 -16.82 -26.61
C ASN A 674 -2.51 -16.06 -26.31
N ARG A 675 -2.01 -16.02 -25.07
CA ARG A 675 -0.74 -15.30 -24.71
C ARG A 675 -0.79 -13.80 -25.02
N LEU A 676 -1.99 -13.22 -25.00
CA LEU A 676 -2.20 -11.79 -25.18
C LEU A 676 -1.94 -11.05 -23.87
N LEU A 677 -1.48 -9.80 -23.99
CA LEU A 677 -1.35 -8.88 -22.87
C LEU A 677 -2.73 -8.35 -22.47
N SER A 678 -2.98 -8.29 -21.17
CA SER A 678 -4.22 -7.75 -20.62
C SER A 678 -3.94 -6.95 -19.36
N TRP A 679 -4.74 -5.95 -19.10
CA TRP A 679 -4.73 -5.19 -17.87
C TRP A 679 -5.82 -5.70 -16.95
N SER A 680 -5.53 -5.75 -15.65
CA SER A 680 -6.53 -6.02 -14.63
C SER A 680 -6.63 -4.84 -13.69
N GLN A 681 -7.85 -4.40 -13.43
CA GLN A 681 -8.11 -3.39 -12.42
C GLN A 681 -7.72 -3.89 -11.03
N MET A 682 -7.27 -2.96 -10.19
CA MET A 682 -6.84 -3.26 -8.83
C MET A 682 -7.73 -2.57 -7.82
N ALA A 683 -8.14 -3.32 -6.80
CA ALA A 683 -8.88 -2.80 -5.66
C ALA A 683 -7.94 -2.60 -4.47
N PHE A 684 -7.92 -1.41 -3.87
CA PHE A 684 -7.15 -1.16 -2.64
C PHE A 684 -8.06 -0.86 -1.46
N VAL A 685 -7.55 -1.16 -0.27
CA VAL A 685 -8.16 -0.81 1.01
C VAL A 685 -7.88 0.66 1.29
N ALA A 686 -8.87 1.50 1.61
CA ALA A 686 -8.58 2.90 1.89
C ALA A 686 -7.67 3.02 3.12
N PRO A 687 -6.48 3.62 3.02
CA PRO A 687 -5.58 3.78 4.15
C PRO A 687 -5.96 5.02 4.95
N LEU A 688 -6.43 4.83 6.18
CA LEU A 688 -7.03 5.89 7.02
C LEU A 688 -6.39 5.96 8.42
N GLU A 689 -5.15 5.47 8.57
CA GLU A 689 -4.43 5.48 9.85
C GLU A 689 -3.59 6.77 9.97
N TRP A 690 -2.87 7.13 8.91
CA TRP A 690 -1.93 8.24 8.90
C TRP A 690 -2.02 9.09 7.63
N LEU A 691 -1.71 10.39 7.76
CA LEU A 691 -1.59 11.36 6.66
C LEU A 691 -0.26 12.13 6.74
N GLU A 692 0.42 12.33 5.62
CA GLU A 692 1.67 13.13 5.47
C GLU A 692 1.59 14.05 4.21
N GLY A 693 2.32 15.19 4.20
CA GLY A 693 2.39 16.19 3.11
C GLY A 693 1.63 17.50 3.39
N GLY A 694 1.90 18.68 2.77
CA GLY A 694 2.90 19.06 1.75
C GLY A 694 3.84 20.19 2.24
N ILE A 695 5.15 19.92 2.08
CA ILE A 695 6.38 20.65 2.49
C ILE A 695 6.59 20.85 4.00
N GLN A 696 7.54 20.08 4.55
CA GLN A 696 7.71 19.86 5.99
C GLN A 696 8.81 20.70 6.67
N ARG A 697 9.94 21.06 6.04
CA ARG A 697 10.86 22.11 6.56
C ARG A 697 11.95 22.56 5.58
N LEU A 698 12.15 23.87 5.44
CA LEU A 698 13.39 24.45 4.89
C LEU A 698 14.44 24.54 6.02
N THR A 699 15.50 23.73 6.00
CA THR A 699 16.55 23.80 7.05
C THR A 699 17.77 24.60 6.61
N ASN A 700 18.02 24.70 5.31
CA ASN A 700 19.14 25.45 4.75
C ASN A 700 18.73 26.24 3.50
N LEU A 701 19.17 27.49 3.43
CA LEU A 701 18.97 28.37 2.27
C LEU A 701 20.33 28.86 1.78
N VAL A 702 20.72 28.47 0.57
CA VAL A 702 21.93 28.94 -0.10
C VAL A 702 21.56 30.00 -1.13
N THR A 703 22.11 31.21 -1.03
CA THR A 703 21.74 32.32 -1.91
C THR A 703 22.91 32.87 -2.73
N PHE A 704 22.68 33.08 -4.02
CA PHE A 704 23.60 33.71 -4.97
C PHE A 704 22.95 34.94 -5.59
N GLY A 705 23.74 35.92 -6.03
CA GLY A 705 23.18 37.10 -6.66
C GLY A 705 23.94 38.39 -6.38
N ASP A 706 23.24 39.52 -6.51
CA ASP A 706 23.84 40.84 -6.41
C ASP A 706 23.41 41.61 -5.16
N SER A 707 23.31 42.94 -5.30
CA SER A 707 22.94 43.87 -4.23
C SER A 707 21.53 43.65 -3.69
N TYR A 708 20.66 42.93 -4.40
CA TYR A 708 19.34 42.55 -3.90
C TYR A 708 19.41 41.42 -2.86
N THR A 709 20.55 40.72 -2.79
CA THR A 709 20.74 39.54 -1.94
C THR A 709 21.93 39.67 -0.97
N ASP A 710 22.91 40.52 -1.23
CA ASP A 710 24.05 40.77 -0.34
C ASP A 710 23.69 41.63 0.90
N ASP A 711 24.41 41.41 2.00
CA ASP A 711 24.35 42.21 3.23
C ASP A 711 25.71 42.40 3.93
N THR A 712 26.77 41.71 3.48
CA THR A 712 28.07 41.70 4.18
C THR A 712 29.29 41.41 3.31
N ARG A 713 29.17 40.68 2.20
CA ARG A 713 30.34 40.24 1.43
C ARG A 713 31.01 41.39 0.71
N ALA A 714 30.28 42.29 0.06
CA ALA A 714 30.90 43.47 -0.55
C ALA A 714 31.62 44.34 0.49
N SER A 715 31.02 44.52 1.67
CA SER A 715 31.63 45.24 2.80
C SER A 715 32.90 44.56 3.29
N TYR A 716 32.97 43.22 3.26
CA TYR A 716 34.20 42.49 3.59
C TYR A 716 35.34 42.86 2.63
N PHE A 717 35.10 42.87 1.31
CA PHE A 717 36.11 43.24 0.32
C PHE A 717 36.64 44.66 0.54
N TYR A 718 35.75 45.63 0.86
CA TYR A 718 36.16 47.00 1.22
C TYR A 718 37.01 47.04 2.49
N ALA A 719 36.61 46.31 3.53
CA ALA A 719 37.34 46.28 4.80
C ALA A 719 38.70 45.55 4.71
N HIS A 720 38.87 44.66 3.74
CA HIS A 720 40.06 43.81 3.61
C HIS A 720 40.86 44.08 2.33
N ASN A 721 40.79 45.31 1.81
CA ASN A 721 41.60 45.79 0.69
C ASN A 721 41.58 44.84 -0.51
N ALA A 722 40.38 44.53 -1.00
CA ALA A 722 40.10 43.63 -2.11
C ALA A 722 40.36 42.13 -1.87
N SER A 723 40.65 41.70 -0.64
CA SER A 723 40.77 40.29 -0.30
C SER A 723 39.39 39.65 -0.10
N ALA A 724 39.18 38.49 -0.72
CA ALA A 724 37.97 37.70 -0.49
C ALA A 724 37.93 37.12 0.94
N PRO A 725 36.73 36.90 1.50
CA PRO A 725 36.56 36.05 2.66
C PRO A 725 37.31 34.71 2.52
N PRO A 726 38.03 34.25 3.55
CA PRO A 726 38.67 32.95 3.51
C PRO A 726 37.63 31.82 3.47
N VAL A 727 38.04 30.66 2.96
CA VAL A 727 37.22 29.43 3.00
C VAL A 727 36.88 29.09 4.45
N GLY A 728 35.64 28.74 4.73
CA GLY A 728 35.13 28.50 6.09
C GLY A 728 34.76 29.77 6.86
N TRP A 729 34.62 30.91 6.17
CA TRP A 729 34.21 32.16 6.82
C TRP A 729 32.72 32.15 7.16
N LYS A 730 32.39 32.18 8.46
CA LYS A 730 31.01 32.35 8.92
C LYS A 730 30.57 33.79 8.76
N GLN A 731 29.61 34.01 7.87
CA GLN A 731 29.03 35.32 7.63
C GLN A 731 28.31 35.85 8.89
N PRO A 732 28.63 37.08 9.35
CA PRO A 732 27.90 37.69 10.44
C PRO A 732 26.51 38.16 9.97
N VAL A 733 25.52 38.13 10.86
CA VAL A 733 24.21 38.75 10.58
C VAL A 733 24.39 40.27 10.54
N SER A 734 23.88 40.90 9.49
CA SER A 734 23.93 42.35 9.28
C SER A 734 22.55 42.86 8.88
N ASN A 735 22.11 43.95 9.51
CA ASN A 735 20.92 44.70 9.14
C ASN A 735 21.26 45.94 8.27
N SER A 736 22.44 45.94 7.66
CA SER A 736 22.95 47.03 6.85
C SER A 736 23.15 46.55 5.41
N SER A 737 22.05 46.25 4.72
CA SER A 737 22.02 45.90 3.29
C SER A 737 21.71 47.11 2.40
N ALA A 738 21.70 46.90 1.08
CA ALA A 738 21.25 47.90 0.11
C ALA A 738 19.75 48.21 0.23
N SER A 739 18.96 47.33 0.83
CA SER A 739 17.53 47.52 1.14
C SER A 739 17.28 48.40 2.38
N GLY A 740 18.35 48.89 3.02
CA GLY A 740 18.25 49.75 4.20
C GLY A 740 17.97 49.03 5.53
N GLY A 741 18.02 47.70 5.52
CA GLY A 741 17.70 46.85 6.65
C GLY A 741 18.13 45.40 6.40
N TYR A 742 17.27 44.46 6.79
CA TYR A 742 17.41 43.06 6.38
C TYR A 742 16.86 42.85 4.96
N ASN A 743 17.53 42.01 4.17
CA ASN A 743 17.05 41.60 2.85
C ASN A 743 16.14 40.37 2.91
N TRP A 744 15.51 40.02 1.79
CA TRP A 744 14.55 38.92 1.69
C TRP A 744 15.09 37.59 2.25
N GLY A 745 16.35 37.24 1.96
CA GLY A 745 16.95 35.99 2.40
C GLY A 745 17.06 35.87 3.93
N HIS A 746 17.22 36.99 4.64
CA HIS A 746 17.19 37.01 6.10
C HIS A 746 15.78 36.71 6.64
N TYR A 747 14.75 37.29 6.01
CA TYR A 747 13.36 37.06 6.39
C TYR A 747 12.91 35.63 6.12
N VAL A 748 13.31 35.03 4.99
CA VAL A 748 13.05 33.61 4.71
C VAL A 748 13.67 32.75 5.81
N ALA A 749 14.96 32.94 6.10
CA ALA A 749 15.66 32.17 7.12
C ALA A 749 15.03 32.32 8.53
N THR A 750 14.54 33.52 8.85
CA THR A 750 13.85 33.78 10.11
C THR A 750 12.47 33.11 10.16
N ALA A 751 11.71 33.17 9.06
CA ALA A 751 10.37 32.60 8.96
C ALA A 751 10.37 31.07 9.00
N THR A 752 11.38 30.44 8.42
CA THR A 752 11.49 28.97 8.34
C THR A 752 12.43 28.35 9.37
N ASN A 753 13.13 29.17 10.15
CA ASN A 753 14.19 28.75 11.05
C ASN A 753 15.30 27.95 10.32
N ALA A 754 15.63 28.39 9.10
CA ALA A 754 16.69 27.83 8.27
C ALA A 754 18.04 28.51 8.54
N THR A 755 19.12 27.78 8.32
CA THR A 755 20.47 28.37 8.24
C THR A 755 20.67 28.99 6.87
N ARG A 756 20.96 30.29 6.84
CA ARG A 756 21.26 31.01 5.59
C ARG A 756 22.76 30.96 5.28
N HIS A 757 23.10 30.54 4.07
CA HIS A 757 24.43 30.56 3.50
C HIS A 757 24.47 31.48 2.29
N ASN A 758 24.84 32.74 2.51
CA ASN A 758 24.82 33.76 1.46
C ASN A 758 26.19 33.88 0.78
N TYR A 759 26.19 33.90 -0.55
CA TYR A 759 27.36 34.08 -1.40
C TYR A 759 27.27 35.31 -2.31
N ALA A 760 26.10 35.97 -2.37
CA ALA A 760 25.86 37.16 -3.18
C ALA A 760 26.83 38.30 -2.86
N VAL A 761 27.17 39.10 -3.87
CA VAL A 761 28.04 40.27 -3.71
C VAL A 761 27.41 41.51 -4.35
N SER A 762 27.21 42.56 -3.55
CA SER A 762 26.66 43.84 -4.03
C SER A 762 27.50 44.42 -5.17
N GLY A 763 26.84 44.75 -6.29
CA GLY A 763 27.47 45.22 -7.53
C GLY A 763 27.95 44.11 -8.48
N GLY A 764 27.91 42.86 -8.04
CA GLY A 764 28.22 41.68 -8.83
C GLY A 764 27.29 41.52 -10.04
N ALA A 765 27.85 40.99 -11.13
CA ALA A 765 27.11 40.57 -12.32
C ALA A 765 27.19 39.05 -12.43
N CYS A 766 26.43 38.44 -13.36
CA CYS A 766 26.52 36.99 -13.54
C CYS A 766 27.94 36.54 -13.92
N SER A 767 28.58 37.24 -14.87
CA SER A 767 30.00 37.03 -15.20
C SER A 767 30.71 38.29 -15.63
N ASN A 768 31.92 38.48 -15.11
CA ASN A 768 32.83 39.54 -15.53
C ASN A 768 33.32 39.39 -16.99
N LYS A 769 33.14 38.23 -17.61
CA LYS A 769 33.42 38.01 -19.04
C LYS A 769 32.31 38.51 -19.95
N ILE A 770 31.17 38.91 -19.38
CA ILE A 770 30.00 39.43 -20.08
C ILE A 770 29.84 40.90 -19.74
N THR A 771 29.76 41.23 -18.46
CA THR A 771 29.39 42.56 -17.93
C THR A 771 30.37 42.96 -16.82
N PRO A 772 31.65 43.23 -17.16
CA PRO A 772 32.66 43.60 -16.17
C PRO A 772 32.32 44.94 -15.53
N ARG A 773 32.31 44.98 -14.20
CA ARG A 773 32.10 46.21 -13.43
C ARG A 773 33.24 46.41 -12.45
N THR A 774 33.74 47.63 -12.34
CA THR A 774 34.85 47.97 -11.43
C THR A 774 34.32 48.39 -10.06
N MET A 775 34.83 47.77 -9.01
CA MET A 775 34.60 48.14 -7.63
C MET A 775 35.39 49.41 -7.29
N SER A 776 34.66 50.54 -7.28
CA SER A 776 35.23 51.87 -7.05
C SER A 776 35.95 51.94 -5.69
N GLY A 777 37.13 52.55 -5.64
CA GLY A 777 37.96 52.62 -4.43
C GLY A 777 38.91 51.43 -4.19
N LEU A 778 38.67 50.27 -4.83
CA LEU A 778 39.56 49.08 -4.74
C LEU A 778 40.25 48.70 -6.06
N ASN A 779 39.77 49.22 -7.20
CA ASN A 779 40.33 48.97 -8.53
C ASN A 779 40.42 47.47 -8.92
N ILE A 780 39.46 46.67 -8.45
CA ILE A 780 39.21 45.30 -8.88
C ILE A 780 37.85 45.20 -9.58
N SER A 781 37.61 44.12 -10.32
CA SER A 781 36.23 43.82 -10.76
C SER A 781 35.38 43.42 -9.56
N TYR A 782 34.10 43.80 -9.55
CA TYR A 782 33.14 43.23 -8.60
C TYR A 782 33.17 41.70 -8.73
N PRO A 783 33.28 40.96 -7.62
CA PRO A 783 33.17 39.51 -7.65
C PRO A 783 31.82 39.10 -8.26
N SER A 784 31.84 38.26 -9.28
CA SER A 784 30.66 37.80 -10.04
C SER A 784 30.27 36.37 -9.66
N VAL A 785 29.05 35.97 -10.04
CA VAL A 785 28.51 34.65 -9.73
C VAL A 785 29.45 33.52 -10.19
N LEU A 786 29.83 33.50 -11.47
CA LEU A 786 30.66 32.41 -12.01
C LEU A 786 32.13 32.47 -11.58
N GLU A 787 32.71 33.66 -11.46
CA GLU A 787 34.13 33.82 -11.15
C GLU A 787 34.44 33.82 -9.64
N TYR A 788 33.47 34.07 -8.76
CA TYR A 788 33.68 34.10 -7.31
C TYR A 788 32.62 33.34 -6.50
N GLU A 789 31.33 33.64 -6.63
CA GLU A 789 30.32 33.15 -5.69
C GLU A 789 30.19 31.62 -5.70
N ILE A 790 30.04 31.04 -6.90
CA ILE A 790 30.00 29.58 -7.07
C ILE A 790 31.32 28.93 -6.62
N PRO A 791 32.52 29.39 -7.05
CA PRO A 791 33.78 28.89 -6.51
C PRO A 791 33.90 28.96 -4.98
N ALA A 792 33.43 30.03 -4.35
CA ALA A 792 33.49 30.20 -2.90
C ALA A 792 32.57 29.20 -2.18
N PHE A 793 31.34 29.02 -2.67
CA PHE A 793 30.42 27.99 -2.17
C PHE A 793 31.01 26.59 -2.29
N LEU A 794 31.55 26.24 -3.47
CA LEU A 794 32.13 24.91 -3.69
C LEU A 794 33.36 24.67 -2.79
N ALA A 795 34.16 25.70 -2.54
CA ALA A 795 35.30 25.62 -1.62
C ALA A 795 34.83 25.41 -0.17
N ASP A 796 33.81 26.14 0.27
CA ASP A 796 33.20 25.99 1.60
C ASP A 796 32.54 24.61 1.77
N LYS A 797 31.92 24.07 0.71
CA LYS A 797 31.35 22.72 0.68
C LYS A 797 32.40 21.61 0.71
N GLN A 798 33.65 21.90 0.37
CA GLN A 798 34.75 20.94 0.49
C GLN A 798 35.58 21.15 1.77
N TYR A 799 35.29 22.21 2.52
CA TYR A 799 36.09 22.58 3.67
C TYR A 799 35.68 21.83 4.93
N VAL A 800 36.67 21.19 5.53
CA VAL A 800 36.59 20.54 6.83
C VAL A 800 37.46 21.34 7.80
N ASP A 801 36.90 21.72 8.94
CA ASP A 801 37.62 22.49 9.95
C ASP A 801 38.73 21.67 10.64
N ALA A 802 39.52 22.32 11.48
CA ALA A 802 40.63 21.66 12.19
C ALA A 802 40.17 20.56 13.18
N GLN A 803 38.87 20.50 13.49
CA GLN A 803 38.23 19.52 14.37
C GLN A 803 37.61 18.36 13.59
N GLY A 804 37.66 18.38 12.26
CA GLY A 804 37.07 17.35 11.41
C GLY A 804 35.60 17.58 11.07
N ASN A 805 35.03 18.73 11.40
CA ASN A 805 33.64 19.05 11.05
C ASN A 805 33.55 19.63 9.65
N GLN A 806 32.57 19.16 8.90
CA GLN A 806 32.19 19.74 7.62
C GLN A 806 31.66 21.17 7.84
N PHE A 807 32.17 22.15 7.10
CA PHE A 807 31.75 23.55 7.29
C PHE A 807 30.34 23.82 6.76
N LEU A 808 30.02 23.27 5.59
CA LEU A 808 28.65 23.20 5.07
C LEU A 808 28.13 21.77 5.17
N ASP A 809 27.42 21.49 6.26
CA ASP A 809 26.64 20.27 6.43
C ASP A 809 25.20 20.53 5.97
N ILE A 810 24.99 20.43 4.65
CA ILE A 810 23.75 20.84 3.98
C ILE A 810 23.17 19.66 3.17
N PRO A 811 22.27 18.86 3.75
CA PRO A 811 21.61 17.75 3.05
C PRO A 811 20.83 18.25 1.82
N ALA A 812 20.84 17.49 0.74
CA ALA A 812 20.24 17.93 -0.52
C ALA A 812 18.71 18.02 -0.43
N GLU A 813 18.12 17.14 0.37
CA GLU A 813 16.71 16.99 0.68
C GLU A 813 16.10 18.21 1.39
N ASP A 814 16.89 18.94 2.18
CA ASP A 814 16.39 20.04 3.04
C ASP A 814 16.99 21.42 2.67
N THR A 815 17.69 21.50 1.53
CA THR A 815 18.43 22.71 1.11
C THR A 815 17.88 23.28 -0.19
N VAL A 816 17.46 24.54 -0.14
CA VAL A 816 17.07 25.31 -1.34
C VAL A 816 18.20 26.22 -1.78
N TYR A 817 18.45 26.24 -3.09
CA TYR A 817 19.48 27.04 -3.74
C TYR A 817 18.80 28.12 -4.59
N ALA A 818 18.93 29.38 -4.17
CA ALA A 818 18.28 30.49 -4.85
C ALA A 818 19.29 31.40 -5.56
N ILE A 819 18.95 31.85 -6.76
CA ILE A 819 19.73 32.85 -7.49
C ILE A 819 18.83 34.02 -7.91
N TRP A 820 19.24 35.23 -7.55
CA TRP A 820 18.62 36.47 -8.01
C TRP A 820 19.69 37.42 -8.55
N ILE A 821 19.82 37.46 -9.87
CA ILE A 821 20.90 38.18 -10.56
C ILE A 821 20.36 38.85 -11.83
N GLY A 822 21.06 39.89 -12.28
CA GLY A 822 20.88 40.48 -13.61
C GLY A 822 20.56 41.97 -13.61
N THR A 823 20.29 42.57 -12.44
CA THR A 823 20.11 44.03 -12.30
C THR A 823 21.35 44.78 -12.78
N ASN A 824 22.52 44.29 -12.41
CA ASN A 824 23.81 44.86 -12.83
C ASN A 824 24.24 44.44 -14.24
N ASP A 825 23.70 43.34 -14.77
CA ASP A 825 23.96 42.87 -16.13
C ASP A 825 23.19 43.69 -17.17
N LEU A 826 21.93 44.00 -16.89
CA LEU A 826 21.12 44.83 -17.79
C LEU A 826 21.32 46.33 -17.55
N GLY A 827 21.68 46.74 -16.34
CA GLY A 827 21.71 48.13 -15.89
C GLY A 827 22.69 49.08 -16.59
N ASN A 828 22.88 50.23 -15.95
CA ASN A 828 23.81 51.26 -16.43
C ASN A 828 25.26 50.75 -16.45
N TYR A 829 26.01 51.17 -17.47
CA TYR A 829 27.34 50.66 -17.81
C TYR A 829 27.36 49.15 -18.13
N ALA A 830 26.22 48.61 -18.55
CA ALA A 830 26.08 47.25 -19.04
C ALA A 830 25.22 47.22 -20.33
N PHE A 831 24.27 46.28 -20.49
CA PHE A 831 23.49 46.15 -21.74
C PHE A 831 22.58 47.36 -22.06
N LEU A 832 22.16 48.13 -21.06
CA LEU A 832 21.36 49.35 -21.28
C LEU A 832 22.14 50.43 -22.02
N THR A 833 23.43 50.55 -21.73
CA THR A 833 24.33 51.58 -22.28
C THR A 833 25.37 51.00 -23.25
N ASP A 834 25.13 49.79 -23.76
CA ASP A 834 26.00 49.10 -24.73
C ASP A 834 27.46 48.97 -24.26
N SER A 835 27.65 48.77 -22.94
CA SER A 835 28.95 48.77 -22.26
C SER A 835 29.43 47.38 -21.84
N GLN A 836 28.65 46.33 -22.12
CA GLN A 836 29.08 44.95 -21.98
C GLN A 836 30.32 44.64 -22.84
N VAL A 837 30.96 43.49 -22.61
CA VAL A 837 32.06 43.01 -23.45
C VAL A 837 31.62 42.91 -24.90
N ARG A 838 32.41 43.48 -25.81
CA ARG A 838 32.11 43.51 -27.24
C ARG A 838 31.78 42.11 -27.77
N GLY A 839 30.63 41.99 -28.42
CA GLY A 839 30.15 40.74 -29.02
C GLY A 839 29.29 39.87 -28.10
N ARG A 840 29.11 40.26 -26.83
CA ARG A 840 28.16 39.62 -25.92
C ARG A 840 26.77 40.19 -26.06
N THR A 841 25.79 39.34 -25.79
CA THR A 841 24.35 39.56 -25.97
C THR A 841 23.59 39.07 -24.72
N ILE A 842 22.31 39.44 -24.62
CA ILE A 842 21.45 39.01 -23.51
C ILE A 842 21.42 37.48 -23.31
N PRO A 843 21.35 36.64 -24.37
CA PRO A 843 21.48 35.19 -24.22
C PRO A 843 22.75 34.73 -23.51
N ASP A 844 23.92 35.38 -23.72
CA ASP A 844 25.15 35.03 -23.01
C ASP A 844 24.98 35.18 -21.48
N TYR A 845 24.25 36.21 -21.05
CA TYR A 845 23.92 36.42 -19.63
C TYR A 845 22.98 35.32 -19.11
N VAL A 846 21.94 34.96 -19.88
CA VAL A 846 21.03 33.87 -19.49
C VAL A 846 21.78 32.53 -19.42
N ASP A 847 22.67 32.25 -20.38
CA ASP A 847 23.54 31.06 -20.35
C ASP A 847 24.38 31.00 -19.08
N CYS A 848 24.89 32.14 -18.63
CA CYS A 848 25.67 32.24 -17.39
C CYS A 848 24.86 31.82 -16.15
N VAL A 849 23.56 32.14 -16.10
CA VAL A 849 22.68 31.70 -14.99
C VAL A 849 22.57 30.17 -14.97
N TYR A 850 22.29 29.54 -16.11
CA TYR A 850 22.24 28.07 -16.19
C TYR A 850 23.60 27.40 -15.98
N GLU A 851 24.71 28.02 -16.41
CA GLU A 851 26.06 27.53 -16.09
C GLU A 851 26.33 27.55 -14.57
N ALA A 852 25.81 28.55 -13.86
CA ALA A 852 25.90 28.60 -12.40
C ALA A 852 25.09 27.45 -11.77
N LEU A 853 23.86 27.24 -12.23
CA LEU A 853 23.02 26.11 -11.80
C LEU A 853 23.70 24.77 -12.07
N ASP A 854 24.30 24.56 -13.24
CA ASP A 854 25.03 23.33 -13.57
C ASP A 854 26.10 23.00 -12.52
N ARG A 855 26.88 24.00 -12.13
CA ARG A 855 27.98 23.82 -11.17
C ARG A 855 27.47 23.54 -9.76
N VAL A 856 26.35 24.13 -9.37
CA VAL A 856 25.71 23.88 -8.07
C VAL A 856 25.07 22.49 -8.06
N TYR A 857 24.36 22.11 -9.13
CA TYR A 857 23.78 20.78 -9.34
C TYR A 857 24.84 19.67 -9.31
N GLN A 858 25.97 19.86 -10.00
CA GLN A 858 27.11 18.94 -9.99
C GLN A 858 27.70 18.73 -8.59
N SER A 859 27.44 19.65 -7.65
CA SER A 859 27.85 19.48 -6.25
C SER A 859 26.89 18.60 -5.44
N GLY A 860 25.75 18.17 -6.00
CA GLY A 860 24.71 17.39 -5.33
C GLY A 860 23.46 18.19 -4.93
N ALA A 861 23.33 19.45 -5.35
CA ALA A 861 22.13 20.25 -5.09
C ALA A 861 20.91 19.73 -5.88
N ARG A 862 19.70 19.83 -5.31
CA ARG A 862 18.48 19.28 -5.90
C ARG A 862 17.27 20.22 -5.97
N TYR A 863 17.22 21.29 -5.18
CA TYR A 863 16.09 22.24 -5.23
C TYR A 863 16.56 23.64 -5.57
N PHE A 864 16.10 24.18 -6.71
CA PHE A 864 16.54 25.46 -7.23
C PHE A 864 15.39 26.45 -7.34
N VAL A 865 15.65 27.70 -6.95
CA VAL A 865 14.73 28.82 -7.21
C VAL A 865 15.47 29.87 -8.04
N VAL A 866 15.06 30.04 -9.29
CA VAL A 866 15.52 31.12 -10.16
C VAL A 866 14.57 32.29 -10.01
N MET A 867 15.01 33.34 -9.33
CA MET A 867 14.25 34.59 -9.20
C MET A 867 14.48 35.42 -10.46
N ASN A 868 13.43 35.61 -11.27
CA ASN A 868 13.55 36.37 -12.51
C ASN A 868 13.79 37.87 -12.24
N LEU A 869 13.97 38.67 -13.29
CA LEU A 869 14.28 40.08 -13.11
C LEU A 869 13.07 40.87 -12.59
N ALA A 870 13.32 41.70 -11.57
CA ALA A 870 12.40 42.74 -11.11
C ALA A 870 11.99 43.67 -12.27
N PRO A 871 10.85 44.39 -12.16
CA PRO A 871 10.41 45.37 -13.15
C PRO A 871 11.28 46.63 -13.03
N LEU A 872 12.53 46.56 -13.48
CA LEU A 872 13.54 47.62 -13.28
C LEU A 872 13.11 48.96 -13.85
N GLN A 873 12.26 48.98 -14.89
CA GLN A 873 11.69 50.22 -15.42
C GLN A 873 10.82 50.99 -14.41
N LEU A 874 10.39 50.37 -13.32
CA LEU A 874 9.63 50.99 -12.22
C LEU A 874 10.52 51.50 -11.09
N THR A 875 11.81 51.17 -11.08
CA THR A 875 12.71 51.70 -10.05
C THR A 875 12.97 53.19 -10.32
N PRO A 876 13.10 54.03 -9.28
CA PRO A 876 13.36 55.46 -9.47
C PRO A 876 14.58 55.76 -10.37
N GLN A 877 15.58 54.87 -10.42
CA GLN A 877 16.73 55.00 -11.29
C GLN A 877 16.38 54.90 -12.79
N TYR A 878 15.38 54.11 -13.20
CA TYR A 878 15.03 53.91 -14.61
C TYR A 878 13.61 54.38 -14.98
N ALA A 879 12.76 54.68 -14.01
CA ALA A 879 11.41 55.18 -14.22
C ALA A 879 11.38 56.53 -14.94
N LEU A 880 10.22 56.85 -15.52
CA LEU A 880 9.96 58.16 -16.07
C LEU A 880 9.84 59.20 -14.93
N PRO A 881 10.15 60.48 -15.18
CA PRO A 881 9.96 61.53 -14.18
C PRO A 881 8.54 61.65 -13.63
N SER A 882 7.52 61.27 -14.43
CA SER A 882 6.12 61.22 -13.99
C SER A 882 5.85 60.17 -12.92
N ASP A 883 6.70 59.16 -12.84
CA ASP A 883 6.54 57.96 -12.02
C ASP A 883 7.64 57.86 -10.96
N GLY A 884 8.19 59.01 -10.53
CA GLY A 884 9.22 59.08 -9.48
C GLY A 884 10.66 58.93 -10.00
N GLY A 885 10.86 58.86 -11.32
CA GLY A 885 12.17 58.78 -11.94
C GLY A 885 13.08 59.98 -11.67
N VAL A 886 14.32 59.73 -11.28
CA VAL A 886 15.31 60.78 -10.96
C VAL A 886 16.25 61.10 -12.13
N GLU A 887 16.64 62.37 -12.30
CA GLU A 887 17.44 62.81 -13.46
C GLU A 887 18.89 62.29 -13.44
N SER A 888 19.48 62.11 -12.26
CA SER A 888 20.83 61.58 -12.04
C SER A 888 20.98 61.04 -10.62
N VAL A 889 21.83 60.04 -10.42
CA VAL A 889 22.16 59.47 -9.10
C VAL A 889 23.67 59.25 -8.96
N SER A 890 24.18 59.07 -7.75
CA SER A 890 25.62 58.88 -7.50
C SER A 890 26.20 57.68 -8.25
N TRP A 891 25.39 56.65 -8.52
CA TRP A 891 25.79 55.45 -9.26
C TRP A 891 25.57 55.54 -10.77
N TRP A 892 24.97 56.63 -11.26
CA TRP A 892 24.82 56.93 -12.68
C TRP A 892 24.82 58.45 -12.94
N PRO A 893 25.95 59.14 -12.64
CA PRO A 893 26.01 60.60 -12.69
C PRO A 893 25.86 61.16 -14.11
N ASP A 894 26.18 60.38 -15.14
CA ASP A 894 26.02 60.72 -16.56
C ASP A 894 24.78 60.09 -17.20
N LYS A 895 23.70 59.89 -16.41
CA LYS A 895 22.42 59.36 -16.90
C LYS A 895 21.93 60.16 -18.13
N PRO A 896 21.58 59.48 -19.24
CA PRO A 896 21.14 60.16 -20.46
C PRO A 896 19.91 61.05 -20.25
N ALA A 897 19.92 62.23 -20.87
CA ALA A 897 18.80 63.18 -20.79
C ALA A 897 17.47 62.64 -21.36
N ASN A 898 17.52 61.67 -22.29
CA ASN A 898 16.32 61.03 -22.83
C ASN A 898 15.86 59.88 -21.92
N GLN A 899 15.21 60.25 -20.80
CA GLN A 899 14.74 59.30 -19.81
C GLN A 899 13.67 58.34 -20.35
N THR A 900 12.88 58.75 -21.34
CA THR A 900 11.93 57.86 -22.03
C THR A 900 12.64 56.72 -22.73
N LEU A 901 13.70 57.01 -23.50
CA LEU A 901 14.47 55.95 -24.16
C LEU A 901 15.08 54.99 -23.14
N THR A 902 15.64 55.52 -22.05
CA THR A 902 16.21 54.72 -20.97
C THR A 902 15.18 53.79 -20.33
N SER A 903 14.03 54.32 -19.93
CA SER A 903 12.97 53.55 -19.25
C SER A 903 12.41 52.45 -20.15
N TYR A 904 12.07 52.78 -21.40
CA TYR A 904 11.49 51.81 -22.33
C TYR A 904 12.51 50.76 -22.79
N ARG A 905 13.78 51.13 -22.97
CA ARG A 905 14.83 50.15 -23.28
C ARG A 905 15.05 49.18 -22.12
N MET A 906 15.05 49.68 -20.88
CA MET A 906 15.12 48.81 -19.70
C MET A 906 13.91 47.86 -19.66
N TRP A 907 12.71 48.38 -19.90
CA TRP A 907 11.48 47.58 -19.94
C TRP A 907 11.56 46.47 -21.00
N GLU A 908 11.96 46.80 -22.22
CA GLU A 908 12.12 45.84 -23.31
C GLU A 908 13.13 44.73 -22.95
N GLN A 909 14.27 45.09 -22.34
CA GLN A 909 15.31 44.14 -22.00
C GLN A 909 14.89 43.21 -20.84
N VAL A 910 14.29 43.75 -19.79
CA VAL A 910 13.76 42.99 -18.64
C VAL A 910 12.70 42.00 -19.09
N VAL A 911 11.69 42.46 -19.83
CA VAL A 911 10.62 41.59 -20.33
C VAL A 911 11.19 40.52 -21.24
N THR A 912 12.14 40.87 -22.11
CA THR A 912 12.79 39.88 -22.99
C THR A 912 13.48 38.78 -22.18
N VAL A 913 14.30 39.13 -21.18
CA VAL A 913 14.97 38.14 -20.32
C VAL A 913 13.97 37.27 -19.57
N ASN A 914 12.93 37.87 -18.98
CA ASN A 914 11.95 37.11 -18.20
C ASN A 914 11.14 36.16 -19.08
N GLN A 915 10.82 36.55 -20.32
CA GLN A 915 10.22 35.64 -21.31
C GLN A 915 11.19 34.52 -21.68
N VAL A 916 12.47 34.81 -21.87
CA VAL A 916 13.47 33.77 -22.12
C VAL A 916 13.52 32.79 -20.96
N LEU A 917 13.62 33.25 -19.71
CA LEU A 917 13.64 32.36 -18.53
C LEU A 917 12.35 31.54 -18.41
N ARG A 918 11.18 32.15 -18.67
CA ARG A 918 9.88 31.47 -18.64
C ARG A 918 9.80 30.30 -19.62
N TYR A 919 10.33 30.44 -20.84
CA TYR A 919 10.25 29.39 -21.86
C TYR A 919 11.46 28.46 -21.86
N ARG A 920 12.63 28.96 -21.46
CA ARG A 920 13.87 28.18 -21.47
C ARG A 920 13.96 27.26 -20.27
N THR A 921 13.54 27.68 -19.08
CA THR A 921 13.60 26.82 -17.89
C THR A 921 12.86 25.49 -18.08
N PRO A 922 11.58 25.45 -18.52
CA PRO A 922 10.92 24.17 -18.81
C PRO A 922 11.65 23.37 -19.89
N PHE A 923 12.22 24.03 -20.91
CA PHE A 923 13.01 23.31 -21.91
C PHE A 923 14.26 22.67 -21.29
N GLU A 924 15.02 23.39 -20.49
CA GLU A 924 16.25 22.88 -19.87
C GLU A 924 15.95 21.77 -18.84
N VAL A 925 14.86 21.91 -18.07
CA VAL A 925 14.47 20.94 -17.03
C VAL A 925 13.76 19.73 -17.63
N GLU A 926 12.65 19.92 -18.33
CA GLU A 926 11.76 18.82 -18.77
C GLU A 926 12.20 18.21 -20.11
N VAL A 927 12.64 19.04 -21.06
CA VAL A 927 12.87 18.59 -22.44
C VAL A 927 14.31 18.13 -22.66
N ALA A 928 15.27 18.91 -22.17
CA ALA A 928 16.69 18.61 -22.26
C ALA A 928 17.16 17.69 -21.13
N ASP A 929 16.33 17.49 -20.09
CA ASP A 929 16.67 16.72 -18.88
C ASP A 929 18.04 17.14 -18.31
N ARG A 930 18.27 18.45 -18.23
CA ARG A 930 19.57 19.00 -17.85
C ARG A 930 19.88 18.78 -16.36
N TYR A 931 18.84 18.66 -15.53
CA TYR A 931 18.95 18.48 -14.08
C TYR A 931 18.14 17.28 -13.57
N PRO A 932 18.52 16.04 -13.91
CA PRO A 932 17.75 14.86 -13.52
C PRO A 932 17.52 14.77 -12.00
N GLY A 933 16.26 14.59 -11.60
CA GLY A 933 15.86 14.44 -10.20
C GLY A 933 16.02 15.70 -9.34
N ALA A 934 16.16 16.89 -9.96
CA ALA A 934 16.12 18.17 -9.28
C ALA A 934 14.80 18.90 -9.54
N GLY A 935 14.24 19.53 -8.51
CA GLY A 935 13.12 20.46 -8.67
C GLY A 935 13.63 21.88 -8.94
N VAL A 936 13.01 22.57 -9.89
CA VAL A 936 13.36 23.94 -10.28
C VAL A 936 12.10 24.80 -10.31
N ALA A 937 12.08 25.87 -9.55
CA ALA A 937 11.05 26.90 -9.63
C ALA A 937 11.61 28.18 -10.27
N VAL A 938 10.82 28.85 -11.11
CA VAL A 938 11.06 30.24 -11.51
C VAL A 938 10.08 31.11 -10.75
N MET A 939 10.60 31.94 -9.84
CA MET A 939 9.81 32.95 -9.13
C MET A 939 9.68 34.21 -9.99
N ASP A 940 8.44 34.62 -10.25
CA ASP A 940 8.08 35.78 -11.06
C ASP A 940 8.17 37.08 -10.26
N MET A 941 9.40 37.52 -10.02
CA MET A 941 9.70 38.81 -9.39
C MET A 941 9.16 39.99 -10.18
N TYR A 942 9.07 39.88 -11.51
CA TYR A 942 8.45 40.91 -12.33
C TYR A 942 6.97 41.07 -11.99
N GLY A 943 6.24 39.96 -11.99
CA GLY A 943 4.82 39.93 -11.63
C GLY A 943 4.58 40.43 -10.22
N LEU A 944 5.26 39.83 -9.23
CA LEU A 944 5.09 40.14 -7.81
C LEU A 944 5.36 41.63 -7.51
N LEU A 945 6.49 42.17 -7.96
CA LEU A 945 6.82 43.57 -7.71
C LEU A 945 5.95 44.53 -8.51
N SER A 946 5.48 44.12 -9.71
CA SER A 946 4.49 44.92 -10.44
C SER A 946 3.16 44.97 -9.69
N ASP A 947 2.75 43.87 -9.07
CA ASP A 947 1.52 43.83 -8.28
C ASP A 947 1.62 44.70 -7.02
N ILE A 948 2.75 44.63 -6.32
CA ILE A 948 3.04 45.55 -5.19
C ILE A 948 2.99 47.01 -5.65
N TYR A 949 3.49 47.32 -6.85
CA TYR A 949 3.49 48.68 -7.39
C TYR A 949 2.10 49.16 -7.81
N TYR A 950 1.33 48.33 -8.53
CA TYR A 950 0.03 48.74 -9.11
C TYR A 950 -1.16 48.51 -8.18
N ASN A 951 -1.05 47.59 -7.22
CA ASN A 951 -2.07 47.25 -6.24
C ASN A 951 -1.53 47.39 -4.79
N PRO A 952 -0.92 48.53 -4.43
CA PRO A 952 -0.14 48.63 -3.19
C PRO A 952 -0.96 48.48 -1.91
N ASP A 953 -2.24 48.83 -1.94
CA ASP A 953 -3.12 48.72 -0.77
C ASP A 953 -3.27 47.26 -0.32
N ALA A 954 -3.13 46.28 -1.24
CA ALA A 954 -3.17 44.86 -0.91
C ALA A 954 -1.97 44.41 -0.07
N TRP A 955 -0.84 45.12 -0.18
CA TRP A 955 0.44 44.74 0.42
C TRP A 955 0.77 45.59 1.64
N PHE A 956 0.62 46.91 1.51
CA PHE A 956 0.92 47.85 2.58
C PHE A 956 -0.31 48.11 3.48
N GLY A 957 -1.53 47.80 3.05
CA GLY A 957 -2.74 48.08 3.82
C GLY A 957 -3.04 49.59 3.92
N ASP A 958 -3.80 49.99 4.95
CA ASP A 958 -4.33 51.35 5.10
C ASP A 958 -3.28 52.42 5.50
N VAL A 959 -2.00 52.06 5.65
CA VAL A 959 -0.94 52.99 6.09
C VAL A 959 -0.45 53.95 5.00
N GLY A 960 -0.89 53.77 3.75
CA GLY A 960 -0.62 54.66 2.63
C GLY A 960 0.73 54.39 1.99
N ALA A 961 0.75 53.52 0.98
CA ALA A 961 1.97 53.12 0.29
C ALA A 961 2.58 54.21 -0.59
N ASN A 962 3.91 54.25 -0.63
CA ASN A 962 4.68 55.03 -1.56
C ASN A 962 5.51 54.11 -2.46
N VAL A 963 4.97 53.83 -3.66
CA VAL A 963 5.57 52.90 -4.63
C VAL A 963 6.46 53.57 -5.67
N THR A 964 6.43 54.90 -5.77
CA THR A 964 7.20 55.68 -6.78
C THR A 964 8.37 56.44 -6.17
N GLY A 965 8.26 56.84 -4.90
CA GLY A 965 9.35 57.44 -4.13
C GLY A 965 10.24 56.39 -3.46
N PHE A 966 11.30 56.86 -2.80
CA PHE A 966 12.26 56.03 -2.08
C PHE A 966 12.70 56.69 -0.77
N VAL A 967 13.22 55.88 0.16
CA VAL A 967 13.53 56.31 1.54
C VAL A 967 14.80 57.17 1.64
N LYS A 968 15.89 56.74 1.01
CA LYS A 968 17.24 57.28 1.23
C LYS A 968 17.65 58.22 0.10
N HIS A 969 17.77 59.51 0.40
CA HIS A 969 18.23 60.53 -0.54
C HIS A 969 19.64 60.99 -0.20
N CYS A 970 20.56 60.89 -1.16
CA CYS A 970 21.92 61.42 -1.05
C CYS A 970 22.16 62.55 -2.07
N ASN A 971 23.20 63.36 -1.87
CA ASN A 971 23.65 64.29 -2.89
C ASN A 971 24.33 63.56 -4.06
N ALA A 972 24.69 64.27 -5.13
CA ALA A 972 25.26 63.67 -6.35
C ALA A 972 26.60 62.94 -6.13
N ASP A 973 27.34 63.29 -5.07
CA ASP A 973 28.59 62.65 -4.69
C ASP A 973 28.38 61.42 -3.78
N GLY A 974 27.12 61.10 -3.45
CA GLY A 974 26.77 60.02 -2.52
C GLY A 974 26.96 60.39 -1.05
N GLU A 975 27.14 61.68 -0.74
CA GLU A 975 27.32 62.23 0.61
C GLU A 975 26.01 62.84 1.15
N ASP A 976 26.01 63.27 2.41
CA ASP A 976 24.88 63.94 3.09
C ASP A 976 23.53 63.21 2.99
N CYS A 977 23.54 61.88 3.10
CA CYS A 977 22.33 61.08 2.96
C CYS A 977 21.31 61.31 4.08
N VAL A 978 20.04 61.54 3.71
CA VAL A 978 18.90 61.67 4.62
C VAL A 978 17.90 60.55 4.34
N ARG A 979 17.37 59.93 5.39
CA ARG A 979 16.26 58.96 5.33
C ARG A 979 14.94 59.66 5.63
N LEU A 980 13.93 59.41 4.81
CA LEU A 980 12.56 59.87 5.06
C LEU A 980 11.94 59.10 6.24
N PRO A 981 11.03 59.72 7.02
CA PRO A 981 10.24 59.00 8.03
C PRO A 981 9.25 58.02 7.37
N ASP A 982 8.66 57.14 8.18
CA ASP A 982 7.67 56.13 7.76
C ASP A 982 8.23 55.20 6.65
N GLU A 983 9.49 54.77 6.81
CA GLU A 983 10.23 53.94 5.85
C GLU A 983 9.46 52.67 5.46
N GLU A 984 8.63 52.16 6.38
CA GLU A 984 7.81 50.97 6.20
C GLU A 984 6.77 51.10 5.09
N ASN A 985 6.39 52.33 4.72
CA ASN A 985 5.39 52.61 3.69
C ASN A 985 5.97 52.65 2.28
N PHE A 986 7.29 52.60 2.12
CA PHE A 986 7.95 52.72 0.82
C PHE A 986 8.21 51.35 0.20
N MET A 987 8.00 51.25 -1.11
CA MET A 987 8.43 50.08 -1.89
C MET A 987 9.93 50.07 -2.15
N TRP A 988 10.54 51.24 -2.29
CA TRP A 988 11.95 51.40 -2.64
C TRP A 988 12.73 52.01 -1.48
N PHE A 989 13.88 51.45 -1.14
CA PHE A 989 14.75 52.05 -0.13
C PHE A 989 15.62 53.15 -0.72
N ASP A 990 16.24 52.90 -1.87
CA ASP A 990 16.99 53.89 -2.63
C ASP A 990 16.50 53.88 -4.09
N GLU A 991 17.24 54.49 -5.01
CA GLU A 991 16.84 54.58 -6.41
C GLU A 991 16.70 53.24 -7.14
N LEU A 992 17.21 52.14 -6.57
CA LEU A 992 17.31 50.85 -7.25
C LEU A 992 16.76 49.70 -6.41
N HIS A 993 16.99 49.71 -5.09
CA HIS A 993 16.76 48.55 -4.23
C HIS A 993 15.37 48.55 -3.60
N PRO A 994 14.73 47.36 -3.48
CA PRO A 994 13.50 47.24 -2.71
C PRO A 994 13.74 47.66 -1.25
N SER A 995 12.69 48.12 -0.59
CA SER A 995 12.75 48.42 0.83
C SER A 995 12.77 47.15 1.67
N GLN A 996 13.17 47.29 2.94
CA GLN A 996 13.05 46.22 3.93
C GLN A 996 11.62 45.65 4.02
N THR A 997 10.58 46.50 3.85
CA THR A 997 9.18 46.04 3.83
C THR A 997 8.91 45.19 2.59
N THR A 998 9.34 45.65 1.41
CA THR A 998 9.17 44.89 0.17
C THR A 998 9.95 43.58 0.22
N ASP A 999 11.15 43.57 0.77
CA ASP A 999 11.94 42.34 1.00
C ASP A 999 11.24 41.35 1.94
N ARG A 1000 10.44 41.83 2.91
CA ARG A 1000 9.59 40.95 3.73
C ARG A 1000 8.48 40.31 2.89
N PHE A 1001 7.81 41.06 2.02
CA PHE A 1001 6.79 40.50 1.12
C PHE A 1001 7.37 39.48 0.16
N ILE A 1002 8.55 39.77 -0.41
CA ILE A 1002 9.30 38.83 -1.25
C ILE A 1002 9.60 37.56 -0.47
N ALA A 1003 10.03 37.67 0.79
CA ALA A 1003 10.33 36.52 1.63
C ALA A 1003 9.10 35.68 1.99
N GLU A 1004 7.99 36.34 2.34
CA GLU A 1004 6.70 35.66 2.59
C GLU A 1004 6.27 34.86 1.36
N GLU A 1005 6.42 35.46 0.17
CA GLU A 1005 6.08 34.77 -1.07
C GLU A 1005 7.10 33.69 -1.43
N PHE A 1006 8.38 33.91 -1.20
CA PHE A 1006 9.42 32.91 -1.40
C PHE A 1006 9.17 31.65 -0.54
N VAL A 1007 8.68 31.79 0.69
CA VAL A 1007 8.29 30.64 1.52
C VAL A 1007 7.17 29.85 0.85
N LYS A 1008 6.17 30.53 0.29
CA LYS A 1008 5.12 29.86 -0.51
C LYS A 1008 5.69 29.23 -1.78
N VAL A 1009 6.69 29.84 -2.42
CA VAL A 1009 7.40 29.24 -3.56
C VAL A 1009 8.01 27.91 -3.12
N VAL A 1010 8.77 27.91 -2.02
CA VAL A 1010 9.37 26.69 -1.49
C VAL A 1010 8.30 25.64 -1.17
N ASN A 1011 7.11 26.03 -0.70
CA ASN A 1011 6.00 25.14 -0.39
C ASN A 1011 5.17 24.66 -1.61
N GLY A 1012 5.45 25.17 -2.82
CA GLY A 1012 4.63 24.85 -4.02
C GLY A 1012 3.27 25.57 -4.07
N GLU A 1013 3.09 26.62 -3.28
CA GLU A 1013 1.81 27.31 -3.07
C GLU A 1013 1.73 28.71 -3.72
N SER A 1014 2.85 29.20 -4.26
CA SER A 1014 2.92 30.58 -4.77
C SER A 1014 2.30 30.72 -6.16
N GLU A 1015 1.38 31.68 -6.31
CA GLU A 1015 0.87 32.09 -7.63
C GLU A 1015 1.93 32.85 -8.46
N TRP A 1016 2.98 33.34 -7.79
CA TRP A 1016 4.11 34.05 -8.39
C TRP A 1016 5.27 33.10 -8.71
N ALA A 1017 5.01 31.82 -8.91
CA ALA A 1017 6.02 30.88 -9.38
C ALA A 1017 5.48 29.87 -10.40
N THR A 1018 6.41 29.30 -11.17
CA THR A 1018 6.16 28.13 -12.00
C THR A 1018 7.19 27.07 -11.64
N TYR A 1019 6.76 25.80 -11.60
CA TYR A 1019 7.48 24.67 -11.04
C TYR A 1019 7.71 23.60 -12.09
N TRP A 1020 8.89 22.97 -12.05
CA TRP A 1020 9.32 21.87 -12.91
C TRP A 1020 10.13 20.88 -12.06
#